data_AF-Q2TWA2-F1
#
_entry.id   AF-Q2TWA2-F1
#
_cell.length_a   1.000
_cell.length_b   1.000
_cell.length_c   1.000
_cell.angle_alpha   90.00
_cell.angle_beta   90.00
_cell.angle_gamma   90.00
#
_symmetry.space_group_name_H-M   'P 1'
#
loop_
_entity.id
_entity.type
_entity.pdbx_description
1 polymer ?
#
loop_
_entity_poly.entity_id
_entity_poly.type
_entity_poly.pdbx_seq_one_letter_code
_entity_poly.pdbx_strand_id
1 'polypeptide(L)'
;MEKYTHKKGSPVDDFAKSWVTDPSYQELAVKHLKHIITEDVSVIALNAVFATLWRNICNDRTHPARSELLDAFSLHVSRIRNDEDRSRMTEWLEASYDYSGEVAELINSVPEAERFPCVCLDPTLTFERSSPIDDGRGQQETVGITKFTRAELLEIGRSCHPDILRRLSRVLTQLTYIESPADLPDHLATMTNWEVPRIPMALAKDDYRRRFWQILLHVVVPGTMLSSRPASILAAFALRLGITPLISAAEIEVLAMRDRWNNIEAPEIWTVSCMSLLIDADRKYQQLHALEQAMDDAGEFTAAVVKPPTLLKPSDRELFEKLIAYRFLELNLHTTVTAQIGWKPEKTTLPIGPLVTCRTCQYPRSVTIMGSNEQCGMCLNSEFPEAYGATKEDTEQTPMTWVECCTPTCRAQYVVYGVDKLRVRPKCYYCRARNASKSTEDVQHPLHDAPCVECNRCLSRIIWPEPYRPANFSEADFTCPACTAGRQTIVSEETSAAQLAGENTLSWLIKDSLQPEGHVFSDRSLYHTVSTIGPDNFNSRITLFPVSDPRLTVRGKLVRNSESIISKLQGFVSRHRSGKVACSLCFSNFHPTALNSACGRRGCQERICKGCLSHWYGLNTAGRMINTAALACPFCRRFPSAKTLAKHGMGIHAVRNLQAAIQDRGTWIYAWCRACATAKPYLERVCVQGMPTEVTNWRCEDCCVPQTTRVRPCPGCGVMTEKISGCGHIKCEVEDCLTHWCYFCGDKFEEDAIYTHMNEAHGTIYDQEDELYSDVDD
;
A
#
# COMPACT_ATOMS: atom_id res chain seq x y z
N MET A 1 48.41 35.81 -10.94
CA MET A 1 47.36 36.11 -9.93
C MET A 1 46.87 37.56 -9.94
N GLU A 2 47.28 38.42 -10.90
CA GLU A 2 46.84 39.83 -11.00
C GLU A 2 45.88 40.13 -12.16
N LYS A 3 45.53 39.15 -13.00
CA LYS A 3 44.66 39.35 -14.17
C LYS A 3 43.16 39.12 -13.91
N TYR A 4 42.78 38.69 -12.70
CA TYR A 4 41.39 38.34 -12.34
C TYR A 4 40.84 39.08 -11.11
N THR A 5 41.56 40.05 -10.57
CA THR A 5 41.05 40.91 -9.50
C THR A 5 40.17 42.01 -10.10
N HIS A 6 38.85 41.81 -10.04
CA HIS A 6 37.86 42.87 -10.28
C HIS A 6 38.17 44.07 -9.36
N LYS A 7 38.27 45.25 -9.97
CA LYS A 7 38.41 46.53 -9.26
C LYS A 7 37.21 46.74 -8.33
N LYS A 8 37.49 47.08 -7.07
CA LYS A 8 36.50 47.59 -6.10
C LYS A 8 35.70 48.72 -6.74
N GLY A 9 34.39 48.54 -6.94
CA GLY A 9 33.52 49.62 -7.44
C GLY A 9 32.19 49.24 -8.08
N SER A 10 31.91 47.96 -8.37
CA SER A 10 30.61 47.54 -8.89
C SER A 10 29.74 46.98 -7.76
N PRO A 11 28.42 47.27 -7.70
CA PRO A 11 27.52 46.52 -6.83
C PRO A 11 27.69 45.04 -7.17
N VAL A 12 27.70 44.17 -6.16
CA VAL A 12 27.64 42.73 -6.40
C VAL A 12 26.33 42.48 -7.14
N ASP A 13 26.40 42.22 -8.44
CA ASP A 13 25.24 41.85 -9.25
C ASP A 13 24.55 40.66 -8.59
N ASP A 14 23.22 40.66 -8.61
CA ASP A 14 22.41 39.59 -8.05
C ASP A 14 22.77 38.27 -8.73
N PHE A 15 23.55 37.43 -8.04
CA PHE A 15 24.07 36.17 -8.58
C PHE A 15 22.97 35.24 -9.11
N ALA A 16 21.74 35.35 -8.57
CA ALA A 16 20.58 34.62 -9.08
C ALA A 16 20.12 35.14 -10.45
N LYS A 17 20.19 36.46 -10.70
CA LYS A 17 19.91 37.04 -12.01
C LYS A 17 20.98 36.65 -13.02
N SER A 18 22.26 36.76 -12.66
CA SER A 18 23.37 36.35 -13.53
C SER A 18 23.30 34.87 -13.90
N TRP A 19 22.88 33.99 -12.97
CA TRP A 19 22.66 32.58 -13.24
C TRP A 19 21.59 32.35 -14.32
N VAL A 20 20.50 33.13 -14.33
CA VAL A 20 19.41 32.96 -15.30
C VAL A 20 19.74 33.54 -16.68
N THR A 21 20.54 34.62 -16.74
CA THR A 21 20.71 35.41 -17.97
C THR A 21 22.03 35.17 -18.71
N ASP A 22 23.04 34.56 -18.08
CA ASP A 22 24.40 34.43 -18.64
C ASP A 22 24.89 32.97 -18.67
N PRO A 23 24.86 32.30 -19.84
CA PRO A 23 25.38 30.92 -19.99
C PRO A 23 26.88 30.79 -19.67
N SER A 24 27.68 31.84 -19.90
CA SER A 24 29.12 31.81 -19.62
C SER A 24 29.39 31.87 -18.11
N TYR A 25 28.53 32.57 -17.37
CA TYR A 25 28.53 32.57 -15.92
C TYR A 25 28.13 31.19 -15.36
N GLN A 26 27.13 30.51 -15.95
CA GLN A 26 26.75 29.15 -15.56
C GLN A 26 27.91 28.17 -15.69
N GLU A 27 28.63 28.15 -16.81
CA GLU A 27 29.80 27.28 -17.02
C GLU A 27 30.91 27.55 -15.99
N LEU A 28 31.21 28.84 -15.75
CA LEU A 28 32.22 29.25 -14.79
C LEU A 28 31.84 28.82 -13.37
N ALA A 29 30.60 29.09 -12.96
CA ALA A 29 30.08 28.75 -11.65
C ALA A 29 30.08 27.22 -11.44
N VAL A 30 29.61 26.42 -12.39
CA VAL A 30 29.63 24.95 -12.33
C VAL A 30 31.05 24.42 -12.13
N LYS A 31 32.01 24.92 -12.94
CA LYS A 31 33.42 24.50 -12.85
C LYS A 31 34.01 24.77 -11.48
N HIS A 32 33.81 25.97 -10.94
CA HIS A 32 34.37 26.34 -9.64
C HIS A 32 33.67 25.66 -8.48
N LEU A 33 32.34 25.49 -8.55
CA LEU A 33 31.58 24.76 -7.55
C LEU A 33 32.03 23.29 -7.46
N LYS A 34 32.24 22.64 -8.62
CA LYS A 34 32.77 21.27 -8.68
C LYS A 34 34.12 21.16 -8.00
N HIS A 35 35.01 22.13 -8.25
CA HIS A 35 36.33 22.17 -7.63
C HIS A 35 36.21 22.33 -6.10
N ILE A 36 35.39 23.27 -5.63
CA ILE A 36 35.14 23.48 -4.19
C ILE A 36 34.63 22.20 -3.52
N ILE A 37 33.62 21.54 -4.12
CA ILE A 37 33.05 20.30 -3.59
C ILE A 37 34.10 19.19 -3.47
N THR A 38 34.98 19.08 -4.47
CA THR A 38 35.97 18.00 -4.53
C THR A 38 37.10 18.20 -3.53
N GLU A 39 37.54 19.44 -3.34
CA GLU A 39 38.64 19.81 -2.43
C GLU A 39 38.18 19.85 -0.97
N ASP A 40 37.15 20.66 -0.66
CA ASP A 40 36.58 20.77 0.68
C ASP A 40 35.14 21.30 0.59
N VAL A 41 34.20 20.36 0.65
CA VAL A 41 32.76 20.65 0.58
C VAL A 41 32.28 21.52 1.76
N SER A 42 32.97 21.49 2.91
CA SER A 42 32.57 22.24 4.10
C SER A 42 32.68 23.76 3.91
N VAL A 43 33.50 24.22 2.96
CA VAL A 43 33.67 25.65 2.63
C VAL A 43 32.38 26.26 2.07
N ILE A 44 31.49 25.45 1.49
CA ILE A 44 30.16 25.90 1.04
C ILE A 44 29.33 26.39 2.24
N ALA A 45 29.49 25.78 3.41
CA ALA A 45 28.82 26.20 4.64
C ALA A 45 29.39 27.48 5.25
N LEU A 46 30.65 27.80 4.95
CA LEU A 46 31.38 28.93 5.52
C LEU A 46 31.28 30.21 4.68
N ASN A 47 30.92 30.09 3.39
CA ASN A 47 30.93 31.21 2.44
C ASN A 47 29.55 31.44 1.79
N ALA A 48 28.98 32.62 2.02
CA ALA A 48 27.66 33.00 1.51
C ALA A 48 27.54 33.01 -0.03
N VAL A 49 28.63 33.28 -0.76
CA VAL A 49 28.62 33.26 -2.23
C VAL A 49 28.51 31.82 -2.74
N PHE A 50 29.29 30.90 -2.16
CA PHE A 50 29.24 29.48 -2.54
C PHE A 50 27.90 28.85 -2.18
N ALA A 51 27.35 29.22 -1.02
CA ALA A 51 26.00 28.85 -0.61
C ALA A 51 24.95 29.26 -1.65
N THR A 52 24.99 30.50 -2.12
CA THR A 52 24.04 31.02 -3.12
C THR A 52 24.20 30.34 -4.47
N LEU A 53 25.44 30.14 -4.94
CA LEU A 53 25.72 29.40 -6.17
C LEU A 53 25.21 27.96 -6.11
N TRP A 54 25.43 27.28 -4.97
CA TRP A 54 24.92 25.94 -4.72
C TRP A 54 23.39 25.89 -4.81
N ARG A 55 22.69 26.81 -4.14
CA ARG A 55 21.21 26.88 -4.19
C ARG A 55 20.67 27.15 -5.59
N ASN A 56 21.32 28.04 -6.36
CA ASN A 56 20.92 28.32 -7.75
C ASN A 56 21.00 27.06 -8.62
N ILE A 57 22.08 26.29 -8.50
CA ILE A 57 22.26 25.00 -9.21
C ILE A 57 21.24 23.95 -8.74
N CYS A 58 20.95 23.87 -7.44
CA CYS A 58 19.95 22.96 -6.92
C CYS A 58 18.55 23.23 -7.51
N ASN A 59 18.20 24.52 -7.68
CA ASN A 59 16.92 24.99 -8.19
C ASN A 59 16.77 24.82 -9.72
N ASP A 60 17.86 24.91 -10.49
CA ASP A 60 17.85 24.76 -11.94
C ASP A 60 17.87 23.29 -12.40
N ARG A 61 16.70 22.66 -12.38
CA ARG A 61 16.53 21.23 -12.72
C ARG A 61 16.91 20.87 -14.16
N THR A 62 16.96 21.85 -15.06
CA THR A 62 17.22 21.64 -16.50
C THR A 62 18.70 21.67 -16.86
N HIS A 63 19.56 22.11 -15.95
CA HIS A 63 20.99 22.27 -16.23
C HIS A 63 21.72 20.91 -16.31
N PRO A 64 22.46 20.60 -17.40
CA PRO A 64 23.04 19.27 -17.65
C PRO A 64 24.07 18.85 -16.59
N ALA A 65 24.81 19.80 -15.99
CA ALA A 65 25.81 19.52 -14.96
C ALA A 65 25.23 19.26 -13.55
N ARG A 66 23.91 19.41 -13.36
CA ARG A 66 23.30 19.35 -12.03
C ARG A 66 23.44 17.98 -11.36
N SER A 67 23.18 16.88 -12.09
CA SER A 67 23.28 15.54 -11.52
C SER A 67 24.70 15.23 -11.05
N GLU A 68 25.69 15.55 -11.90
CA GLU A 68 27.10 15.33 -11.57
C GLU A 68 27.52 16.09 -10.30
N LEU A 69 27.09 17.35 -10.16
CA LEU A 69 27.37 18.16 -8.97
C LEU A 69 26.67 17.66 -7.71
N LEU A 70 25.42 17.18 -7.81
CA LEU A 70 24.69 16.61 -6.67
C LEU A 70 25.32 15.31 -6.18
N ASP A 71 25.76 14.46 -7.11
CA ASP A 71 26.44 13.20 -6.79
C ASP A 71 27.80 13.48 -6.14
N ALA A 72 28.57 14.42 -6.70
CA ALA A 72 29.84 14.86 -6.13
C ALA A 72 29.65 15.46 -4.72
N PHE A 73 28.64 16.32 -4.54
CA PHE A 73 28.34 16.92 -3.24
C PHE A 73 27.98 15.87 -2.20
N SER A 74 27.04 14.97 -2.52
CA SER A 74 26.60 13.91 -1.61
C SER A 74 27.75 12.98 -1.23
N LEU A 75 28.58 12.59 -2.20
CA LEU A 75 29.76 11.78 -1.98
C LEU A 75 30.75 12.47 -1.04
N HIS A 76 31.07 13.75 -1.27
CA HIS A 76 32.06 14.45 -0.46
C HIS A 76 31.55 14.81 0.94
N VAL A 77 30.24 15.08 1.10
CA VAL A 77 29.61 15.20 2.44
C VAL A 77 29.73 13.89 3.21
N SER A 78 29.46 12.74 2.56
CA SER A 78 29.59 11.43 3.22
C SER A 78 31.04 11.07 3.63
N ARG A 79 32.03 11.73 3.02
CA ARG A 79 33.46 11.52 3.28
C ARG A 79 34.04 12.44 4.35
N ILE A 80 33.25 13.38 4.91
CA ILE A 80 33.69 14.22 6.01
C ILE A 80 33.96 13.33 7.23
N ARG A 81 35.25 13.22 7.61
CA ARG A 81 35.70 12.37 8.72
C ARG A 81 35.60 13.04 10.08
N ASN A 82 35.65 14.37 10.12
CA ASN A 82 35.51 15.14 11.36
C ASN A 82 34.03 15.23 11.75
N ASP A 83 33.69 14.71 12.92
CA ASP A 83 32.31 14.72 13.42
C ASP A 83 31.77 16.14 13.67
N GLU A 84 32.63 17.10 14.03
CA GLU A 84 32.25 18.51 14.21
C GLU A 84 31.95 19.20 12.87
N ASP A 85 32.81 19.02 11.87
CA ASP A 85 32.58 19.56 10.52
C ASP A 85 31.37 18.89 9.85
N ARG A 86 31.16 17.59 10.11
CA ARG A 86 29.98 16.86 9.62
C ARG A 86 28.70 17.39 10.26
N SER A 87 28.69 17.57 11.58
CA SER A 87 27.53 18.11 12.31
C SER A 87 27.23 19.54 11.87
N ARG A 88 28.26 20.40 11.75
CA ARG A 88 28.12 21.77 11.23
C ARG A 88 27.61 21.80 9.79
N MET A 89 28.07 20.89 8.94
CA MET A 89 27.57 20.76 7.56
C MET A 89 26.12 20.30 7.52
N THR A 90 25.72 19.38 8.40
CA THR A 90 24.34 18.94 8.55
C THR A 90 23.44 20.08 9.03
N GLU A 91 23.85 20.82 10.06
CA GLU A 91 23.13 22.02 10.55
C GLU A 91 23.02 23.10 9.47
N TRP A 92 24.09 23.37 8.74
CA TRP A 92 24.06 24.34 7.65
C TRP A 92 23.16 23.90 6.49
N LEU A 93 23.11 22.61 6.16
CA LEU A 93 22.17 22.07 5.18
C LEU A 93 20.75 22.29 5.66
N GLU A 94 20.44 21.98 6.92
CA GLU A 94 19.11 22.21 7.50
C GLU A 94 18.71 23.69 7.48
N ALA A 95 19.62 24.60 7.86
CA ALA A 95 19.41 26.04 7.84
C ALA A 95 19.33 26.61 6.41
N SER A 96 20.02 26.00 5.44
CA SER A 96 19.97 26.41 4.03
C SER A 96 18.66 26.06 3.33
N TYR A 97 17.86 25.18 3.94
CA TYR A 97 16.49 24.86 3.55
C TYR A 97 15.45 25.48 4.50
N ASP A 98 15.85 26.41 5.37
CA ASP A 98 14.91 27.17 6.21
C ASP A 98 14.38 28.40 5.44
N TYR A 99 13.16 28.27 4.93
CA TYR A 99 12.47 29.33 4.20
C TYR A 99 11.53 30.16 5.10
N SER A 100 11.74 30.20 6.42
CA SER A 100 10.76 30.83 7.33
C SER A 100 10.51 32.31 7.03
N GLY A 101 11.55 33.05 6.60
CA GLY A 101 11.41 34.43 6.15
C GLY A 101 10.53 34.57 4.89
N GLU A 102 10.82 33.79 3.85
CA GLU A 102 10.03 33.79 2.59
C GLU A 102 8.57 33.38 2.85
N VAL A 103 8.35 32.38 3.72
CA VAL A 103 7.00 31.95 4.11
C VAL A 103 6.26 33.06 4.85
N ALA A 104 6.92 33.75 5.79
CA ALA A 104 6.32 34.86 6.52
C ALA A 104 5.97 36.03 5.59
N GLU A 105 6.85 36.40 4.66
CA GLU A 105 6.58 37.41 3.64
C GLU A 105 5.38 37.04 2.76
N LEU A 106 5.30 35.78 2.33
CA LEU A 106 4.18 35.28 1.54
C LEU A 106 2.85 35.35 2.30
N ILE A 107 2.82 34.93 3.58
CA ILE A 107 1.62 35.04 4.42
C ILE A 107 1.23 36.51 4.61
N ASN A 108 2.21 37.38 4.87
CA ASN A 108 1.97 38.81 5.06
C ASN A 108 1.51 39.52 3.78
N SER A 109 1.84 38.99 2.61
CA SER A 109 1.37 39.51 1.32
C SER A 109 -0.13 39.30 1.08
N VAL A 110 -0.77 38.39 1.83
CA VAL A 110 -2.23 38.17 1.74
C VAL A 110 -2.97 39.30 2.47
N PRO A 111 -3.88 40.03 1.78
CA PRO A 111 -4.70 41.06 2.38
C PRO A 111 -5.52 40.51 3.55
N GLU A 112 -5.77 41.34 4.58
CA GLU A 112 -6.46 40.92 5.80
C GLU A 112 -7.83 40.28 5.54
N ALA A 113 -8.58 40.79 4.56
CA ALA A 113 -9.88 40.28 4.14
C ALA A 113 -9.84 38.86 3.55
N GLU A 114 -8.67 38.39 3.10
CA GLU A 114 -8.46 37.06 2.49
C GLU A 114 -7.61 36.13 3.37
N ARG A 115 -7.25 36.55 4.59
CA ARG A 115 -6.47 35.72 5.51
C ARG A 115 -7.25 34.52 6.05
N PHE A 116 -8.58 34.56 5.94
CA PHE A 116 -9.48 33.48 6.32
C PHE A 116 -10.22 32.92 5.08
N PRO A 117 -10.51 31.61 5.03
CA PRO A 117 -10.18 30.60 6.02
C PRO A 117 -8.66 30.33 6.10
N CYS A 118 -8.17 29.92 7.26
CA CYS A 118 -6.77 29.52 7.46
C CYS A 118 -6.62 28.21 8.24
N VAL A 119 -5.43 27.62 8.14
CA VAL A 119 -5.07 26.38 8.83
C VAL A 119 -3.85 26.56 9.72
N CYS A 120 -3.85 25.91 10.88
CA CYS A 120 -2.72 25.88 11.81
C CYS A 120 -2.72 24.58 12.65
N LEU A 121 -1.67 24.37 13.45
CA LEU A 121 -1.67 23.38 14.54
C LEU A 121 -1.83 24.12 15.86
N ASP A 122 -2.96 23.89 16.55
CA ASP A 122 -3.21 24.49 17.86
C ASP A 122 -2.33 23.80 18.92
N PRO A 123 -1.39 24.51 19.55
CA PRO A 123 -0.47 23.92 20.52
C PRO A 123 -1.16 23.49 21.83
N THR A 124 -2.41 23.91 22.04
CA THR A 124 -3.20 23.53 23.23
C THR A 124 -3.98 22.22 23.06
N LEU A 125 -4.00 21.65 21.85
CA LEU A 125 -4.65 20.37 21.54
C LEU A 125 -3.64 19.23 21.50
N THR A 126 -3.94 18.13 22.20
CA THR A 126 -3.05 16.96 22.27
C THR A 126 -3.76 15.69 21.82
N PHE A 127 -3.10 14.95 20.93
CA PHE A 127 -3.60 13.69 20.34
C PHE A 127 -2.79 12.45 20.74
N GLU A 128 -1.87 12.62 21.69
CA GLU A 128 -1.07 11.56 22.30
C GLU A 128 -1.72 11.06 23.59
N ARG A 129 -1.58 9.76 23.87
CA ARG A 129 -1.93 9.16 25.17
C ARG A 129 -0.63 8.87 25.90
N SER A 130 -0.39 9.51 27.03
CA SER A 130 0.58 8.98 27.98
C SER A 130 -0.07 7.76 28.66
N SER A 131 0.48 6.57 28.43
CA SER A 131 0.08 5.38 29.18
C SER A 131 0.91 5.33 30.46
N PRO A 132 0.33 5.23 31.67
CA PRO A 132 1.08 5.01 32.90
C PRO A 132 1.67 3.60 33.02
N ILE A 133 1.33 2.69 32.10
CA ILE A 133 1.79 1.30 32.09
C ILE A 133 2.77 1.15 30.92
N ASP A 134 4.05 1.32 31.25
CA ASP A 134 5.19 1.01 30.38
C ASP A 134 5.40 -0.51 30.39
N ASP A 135 4.58 -1.22 29.61
CA ASP A 135 4.85 -2.61 29.26
C ASP A 135 5.99 -2.59 28.24
N GLY A 136 7.23 -2.73 28.71
CA GLY A 136 8.51 -2.59 27.98
C GLY A 136 8.75 -3.48 26.75
N ARG A 137 7.74 -3.68 25.88
CA ARG A 137 7.84 -4.29 24.54
C ARG A 137 7.57 -3.29 23.40
N GLY A 138 7.44 -2.00 23.69
CA GLY A 138 7.13 -0.95 22.69
C GLY A 138 8.18 0.16 22.54
N GLN A 139 9.30 0.10 23.26
CA GLN A 139 10.23 1.24 23.43
C GLN A 139 11.00 1.68 22.17
N GLN A 140 10.82 1.03 21.01
CA GLN A 140 11.47 1.42 19.75
C GLN A 140 10.54 2.06 18.71
N GLU A 141 9.21 2.00 18.88
CA GLU A 141 8.24 2.54 17.91
C GLU A 141 7.69 3.94 18.27
N THR A 142 8.07 4.51 19.41
CA THR A 142 7.52 5.76 19.96
C THR A 142 8.48 6.95 19.88
N VAL A 143 9.32 7.05 18.85
CA VAL A 143 9.76 8.39 18.44
C VAL A 143 8.48 9.10 18.00
N GLY A 144 8.06 10.12 18.77
CA GLY A 144 6.73 10.73 18.70
C GLY A 144 6.22 10.79 17.27
N ILE A 145 5.09 10.12 17.01
CA ILE A 145 4.57 9.87 15.65
C ILE A 145 4.34 11.21 14.88
N THR A 146 4.31 12.33 15.59
CA THR A 146 4.12 13.71 15.13
C THR A 146 5.41 14.53 15.01
N LYS A 147 6.56 14.08 15.53
CA LYS A 147 7.82 14.82 15.44
C LYS A 147 8.49 14.56 14.10
N PHE A 148 8.50 15.54 13.21
CA PHE A 148 9.16 15.43 11.90
C PHE A 148 10.48 16.18 11.86
N THR A 149 11.42 15.68 11.07
CA THR A 149 12.54 16.49 10.57
C THR A 149 12.17 17.11 9.21
N ARG A 150 12.83 18.21 8.85
CA ARG A 150 12.64 18.83 7.53
C ARG A 150 12.99 17.85 6.40
N ALA A 151 14.04 17.04 6.56
CA ALA A 151 14.43 16.02 5.59
C ALA A 151 13.30 14.99 5.35
N GLU A 152 12.67 14.48 6.42
CA GLU A 152 11.53 13.56 6.30
C GLU A 152 10.35 14.19 5.56
N LEU A 153 10.06 15.47 5.79
CA LEU A 153 8.98 16.17 5.09
C LEU A 153 9.29 16.34 3.60
N LEU A 154 10.54 16.60 3.24
CA LEU A 154 10.97 16.72 1.84
C LEU A 154 10.98 15.37 1.10
N GLU A 155 11.09 14.24 1.80
CA GLU A 155 11.03 12.89 1.21
C GLU A 155 9.67 12.54 0.60
N ILE A 156 8.58 13.24 0.97
CA ILE A 156 7.27 13.06 0.31
C ILE A 156 7.39 13.24 -1.20
N GLY A 157 8.25 14.16 -1.62
CA GLY A 157 8.49 14.50 -3.01
C GLY A 157 9.44 13.57 -3.74
N ARG A 158 10.04 12.57 -3.07
CA ARG A 158 11.07 11.66 -3.60
C ARG A 158 10.60 10.22 -3.68
N SER A 159 9.96 9.74 -2.62
CA SER A 159 9.67 8.30 -2.45
C SER A 159 8.24 8.00 -2.02
N CYS A 160 7.49 9.00 -1.54
CA CYS A 160 6.18 8.81 -0.92
C CYS A 160 6.19 7.67 0.12
N HIS A 161 7.23 7.60 0.96
CA HIS A 161 7.47 6.47 1.86
C HIS A 161 6.25 6.19 2.75
N PRO A 162 5.76 4.93 2.84
CA PRO A 162 4.52 4.61 3.57
C PRO A 162 4.50 5.08 5.03
N ASP A 163 5.63 4.98 5.74
CA ASP A 163 5.72 5.43 7.14
C ASP A 163 5.61 6.95 7.30
N ILE A 164 6.19 7.71 6.37
CA ILE A 164 6.12 9.17 6.36
C ILE A 164 4.69 9.60 6.05
N LEU A 165 4.05 9.00 5.03
CA LEU A 165 2.64 9.23 4.72
C LEU A 165 1.73 8.92 5.92
N ARG A 166 1.94 7.80 6.61
CA ARG A 166 1.18 7.41 7.80
C ARG A 166 1.33 8.39 8.97
N ARG A 167 2.48 9.03 9.13
CA ARG A 167 2.68 10.08 10.14
C ARG A 167 2.05 11.40 9.68
N LEU A 168 2.18 11.73 8.40
CA LEU A 168 1.62 12.95 7.81
C LEU A 168 0.10 12.93 7.81
N SER A 169 -0.53 11.76 7.63
CA SER A 169 -1.99 11.64 7.73
C SER A 169 -2.50 12.13 9.08
N ARG A 170 -1.82 11.76 10.16
CA ARG A 170 -2.16 12.20 11.51
C ARG A 170 -2.05 13.71 11.62
N VAL A 171 -0.95 14.30 11.16
CA VAL A 171 -0.77 15.76 11.15
C VAL A 171 -1.91 16.45 10.39
N LEU A 172 -2.20 16.02 9.16
CA LEU A 172 -3.24 16.65 8.33
C LEU A 172 -4.63 16.51 8.98
N THR A 173 -4.93 15.37 9.60
CA THR A 173 -6.18 15.16 10.36
C THR A 173 -6.22 15.92 11.69
N GLN A 174 -5.11 16.50 12.15
CA GLN A 174 -5.04 17.29 13.40
C GLN A 174 -4.99 18.81 13.16
N LEU A 175 -4.96 19.26 11.90
CA LEU A 175 -5.05 20.67 11.56
C LEU A 175 -6.31 21.30 12.14
N THR A 176 -6.14 22.50 12.68
CA THR A 176 -7.21 23.39 13.13
C THR A 176 -7.57 24.31 11.97
N TYR A 177 -8.87 24.40 11.66
CA TYR A 177 -9.42 25.20 10.57
C TYR A 177 -10.18 26.37 11.18
N ILE A 178 -9.83 27.58 10.76
CA ILE A 178 -10.42 28.81 11.26
C ILE A 178 -11.09 29.47 10.07
N GLU A 179 -12.43 29.42 10.05
CA GLU A 179 -13.25 29.88 8.92
C GLU A 179 -13.30 31.41 8.82
N SER A 180 -13.40 32.08 9.97
CA SER A 180 -13.50 33.53 10.05
C SER A 180 -12.69 34.08 11.24
N PRO A 181 -12.45 35.40 11.30
CA PRO A 181 -11.85 36.03 12.48
C PRO A 181 -12.60 35.75 13.79
N ALA A 182 -13.92 35.53 13.73
CA ALA A 182 -14.74 35.23 14.91
C ALA A 182 -14.49 33.82 15.46
N ASP A 183 -13.97 32.91 14.64
CA ASP A 183 -13.65 31.54 15.03
C ASP A 183 -12.21 31.40 15.57
N LEU A 184 -11.42 32.49 15.56
CA LEU A 184 -10.03 32.50 16.02
C LEU A 184 -9.96 32.37 17.54
N PRO A 185 -9.36 31.30 18.10
CA PRO A 185 -9.16 31.18 19.54
C PRO A 185 -8.32 32.32 20.13
N ASP A 186 -8.68 32.78 21.33
CA ASP A 186 -8.06 33.94 21.99
C ASP A 186 -6.55 33.75 22.18
N HIS A 187 -6.13 32.55 22.57
CA HIS A 187 -4.69 32.26 22.75
C HIS A 187 -3.93 32.34 21.42
N LEU A 188 -4.53 31.89 20.31
CA LEU A 188 -3.93 32.04 18.98
C LEU A 188 -3.90 33.49 18.51
N ALA A 189 -4.91 34.29 18.85
CA ALA A 189 -4.96 35.72 18.51
C ALA A 189 -3.77 36.49 19.10
N THR A 190 -3.31 36.09 20.29
CA THR A 190 -2.14 36.70 20.95
C THR A 190 -0.79 36.21 20.43
N MET A 191 -0.75 35.09 19.71
CA MET A 191 0.47 34.49 19.17
C MET A 191 0.86 35.07 17.81
N THR A 192 2.16 35.21 17.60
CA THR A 192 2.73 35.62 16.31
C THR A 192 2.69 34.48 15.30
N ASN A 193 2.73 34.80 14.01
CA ASN A 193 2.87 33.78 12.95
C ASN A 193 4.19 33.01 13.01
N TRP A 194 5.18 33.50 13.77
CA TRP A 194 6.43 32.79 14.03
C TRP A 194 6.23 31.68 15.07
N GLU A 195 5.40 31.93 16.09
CA GLU A 195 5.09 30.96 17.14
C GLU A 195 4.07 29.91 16.68
N VAL A 196 2.99 30.36 16.04
CA VAL A 196 1.97 29.48 15.45
C VAL A 196 1.64 29.97 14.04
N PRO A 197 2.23 29.34 13.00
CA PRO A 197 1.96 29.73 11.63
C PRO A 197 0.51 29.45 11.25
N ARG A 198 -0.19 30.52 10.84
CA ARG A 198 -1.53 30.45 10.26
C ARG A 198 -1.40 30.58 8.75
N ILE A 199 -1.71 29.52 8.02
CA ILE A 199 -1.58 29.49 6.56
C ILE A 199 -2.93 29.82 5.93
N PRO A 200 -3.09 30.97 5.25
CA PRO A 200 -4.34 31.31 4.57
C PRO A 200 -4.63 30.35 3.41
N MET A 201 -5.85 29.85 3.33
CA MET A 201 -6.29 28.98 2.24
C MET A 201 -6.41 29.72 0.91
N ALA A 202 -6.55 31.06 0.95
CA ALA A 202 -6.52 31.90 -0.26
C ALA A 202 -5.24 31.69 -1.09
N LEU A 203 -4.13 31.29 -0.47
CA LEU A 203 -2.88 30.95 -1.16
C LEU A 203 -3.02 29.77 -2.14
N ALA A 204 -4.13 29.02 -2.11
CA ALA A 204 -4.42 27.97 -3.08
C ALA A 204 -4.94 28.51 -4.42
N LYS A 205 -5.35 29.79 -4.48
CA LYS A 205 -5.83 30.43 -5.71
C LYS A 205 -4.67 30.72 -6.66
N ASP A 206 -5.02 30.86 -7.93
CA ASP A 206 -4.07 31.21 -9.01
C ASP A 206 -3.44 32.60 -8.81
N ASP A 207 -4.17 33.55 -8.23
CA ASP A 207 -3.68 34.90 -7.92
C ASP A 207 -2.42 34.89 -7.04
N TYR A 208 -2.34 33.90 -6.14
CA TYR A 208 -1.18 33.67 -5.27
C TYR A 208 -0.28 32.54 -5.77
N ARG A 209 -0.36 32.20 -7.06
CA ARG A 209 0.44 31.16 -7.73
C ARG A 209 0.32 29.78 -7.07
N ARG A 210 -0.81 29.47 -6.44
CA ARG A 210 -1.10 28.18 -5.77
C ARG A 210 0.00 27.77 -4.78
N ARG A 211 0.44 28.71 -3.94
CA ARG A 211 1.53 28.52 -2.99
C ARG A 211 1.13 27.81 -1.70
N PHE A 212 -0.17 27.61 -1.45
CA PHE A 212 -0.68 26.97 -0.23
C PHE A 212 0.01 25.64 0.09
N TRP A 213 0.01 24.68 -0.84
CA TRP A 213 0.61 23.36 -0.64
C TRP A 213 2.14 23.40 -0.58
N GLN A 214 2.77 24.44 -1.14
CA GLN A 214 4.21 24.61 -1.07
C GLN A 214 4.67 24.95 0.35
N ILE A 215 3.84 25.66 1.13
CA ILE A 215 4.21 26.11 2.47
C ILE A 215 3.43 25.42 3.59
N LEU A 216 2.44 24.57 3.30
CA LEU A 216 1.58 23.96 4.32
C LEU A 216 2.39 23.26 5.43
N LEU A 217 3.48 22.56 5.08
CA LEU A 217 4.31 21.83 6.04
C LEU A 217 5.16 22.73 6.96
N HIS A 218 5.18 24.05 6.71
CA HIS A 218 5.74 25.05 7.62
C HIS A 218 5.05 25.04 8.99
N VAL A 219 3.77 24.61 9.08
CA VAL A 219 3.05 24.47 10.36
C VAL A 219 3.64 23.35 11.23
N VAL A 220 4.37 22.40 10.65
CA VAL A 220 4.95 21.24 11.35
C VAL A 220 6.40 21.51 11.72
N VAL A 221 7.19 21.90 10.72
CA VAL A 221 8.60 22.25 10.87
C VAL A 221 8.77 23.61 10.21
N PRO A 222 8.98 24.68 10.98
CA PRO A 222 9.20 26.02 10.44
C PRO A 222 10.28 26.01 9.36
N GLY A 223 10.05 26.82 8.33
CA GLY A 223 10.89 26.95 7.15
C GLY A 223 10.73 25.86 6.10
N THR A 224 9.89 24.85 6.32
CA THR A 224 9.67 23.81 5.31
C THR A 224 8.90 24.36 4.12
N MET A 225 9.52 24.31 2.94
CA MET A 225 8.90 24.69 1.69
C MET A 225 9.13 23.61 0.62
N LEU A 226 8.04 23.20 -0.02
CA LEU A 226 8.02 22.22 -1.09
C LEU A 226 8.11 22.90 -2.46
N SER A 227 8.77 22.25 -3.41
CA SER A 227 8.61 22.63 -4.82
C SER A 227 7.22 22.22 -5.33
N SER A 228 6.82 22.74 -6.48
CA SER A 228 5.46 22.54 -7.03
C SER A 228 5.04 21.07 -7.09
N ARG A 229 5.90 20.15 -7.56
CA ARG A 229 5.52 18.75 -7.75
C ARG A 229 5.30 17.98 -6.42
N PRO A 230 6.22 18.03 -5.43
CA PRO A 230 5.96 17.52 -4.08
C PRO A 230 4.74 18.16 -3.40
N ALA A 231 4.50 19.45 -3.63
CA ALA A 231 3.31 20.14 -3.13
C ALA A 231 2.02 19.53 -3.72
N SER A 232 2.00 19.23 -5.02
CA SER A 232 0.86 18.54 -5.65
C SER A 232 0.72 17.09 -5.21
N ILE A 233 1.81 16.40 -4.83
CA ILE A 233 1.75 15.06 -4.20
C ILE A 233 1.11 15.16 -2.80
N LEU A 234 1.47 16.17 -2.01
CA LEU A 234 0.82 16.43 -0.71
C LEU A 234 -0.67 16.75 -0.87
N ALA A 235 -1.03 17.52 -1.90
CA ALA A 235 -2.43 17.77 -2.26
C ALA A 235 -3.17 16.48 -2.63
N ALA A 236 -2.60 15.65 -3.51
CA ALA A 236 -3.15 14.33 -3.84
C ALA A 236 -3.30 13.44 -2.60
N PHE A 237 -2.38 13.54 -1.64
CA PHE A 237 -2.46 12.84 -0.38
C PHE A 237 -3.60 13.31 0.52
N ALA A 238 -3.79 14.63 0.67
CA ALA A 238 -4.93 15.18 1.39
C ALA A 238 -6.27 14.82 0.74
N LEU A 239 -6.32 14.79 -0.60
CA LEU A 239 -7.50 14.37 -1.35
C LEU A 239 -7.80 12.88 -1.15
N ARG A 240 -6.77 12.01 -1.25
CA ARG A 240 -6.88 10.58 -0.93
C ARG A 240 -7.41 10.36 0.49
N LEU A 241 -6.98 11.18 1.45
CA LEU A 241 -7.44 11.14 2.84
C LEU A 241 -8.91 11.56 3.02
N GLY A 242 -9.48 12.28 2.06
CA GLY A 242 -10.84 12.80 2.16
C GLY A 242 -11.01 13.90 3.21
N ILE A 243 -9.99 14.73 3.44
CA ILE A 243 -10.06 15.84 4.42
C ILE A 243 -10.90 16.96 3.83
N THR A 244 -12.19 17.00 4.19
CA THR A 244 -13.21 17.83 3.54
C THR A 244 -12.80 19.30 3.37
N PRO A 245 -12.28 20.00 4.41
CA PRO A 245 -11.90 21.40 4.23
C PRO A 245 -10.80 21.64 3.18
N LEU A 246 -9.95 20.64 2.91
CA LEU A 246 -8.83 20.75 1.97
C LEU A 246 -9.16 20.27 0.55
N ILE A 247 -10.34 19.67 0.32
CA ILE A 247 -10.67 19.01 -0.96
C ILE A 247 -10.54 19.99 -2.13
N SER A 248 -11.24 21.13 -2.09
CA SER A 248 -11.22 22.09 -3.21
C SER A 248 -9.81 22.61 -3.50
N ALA A 249 -9.05 22.98 -2.46
CA ALA A 249 -7.67 23.42 -2.61
C ALA A 249 -6.75 22.31 -3.16
N ALA A 250 -7.00 21.05 -2.81
CA ALA A 250 -6.25 19.91 -3.31
C ALA A 250 -6.56 19.62 -4.79
N GLU A 251 -7.83 19.67 -5.18
CA GLU A 251 -8.26 19.45 -6.56
C GLU A 251 -7.64 20.45 -7.52
N ILE A 252 -7.70 21.75 -7.19
CA ILE A 252 -7.08 22.83 -7.98
C ILE A 252 -5.60 22.54 -8.23
N GLU A 253 -4.86 22.18 -7.17
CA GLU A 253 -3.42 21.93 -7.26
C GLU A 253 -3.09 20.68 -8.11
N VAL A 254 -3.82 19.58 -7.90
CA VAL A 254 -3.57 18.32 -8.62
C VAL A 254 -3.97 18.42 -10.09
N LEU A 255 -5.10 19.10 -10.38
CA LEU A 255 -5.56 19.35 -11.75
C LEU A 255 -4.59 20.25 -12.52
N ALA A 256 -3.98 21.25 -11.88
CA ALA A 256 -2.95 22.07 -12.49
C ALA A 256 -1.70 21.26 -12.91
N MET A 257 -1.50 20.06 -12.36
CA MET A 257 -0.42 19.12 -12.72
C MET A 257 -0.86 18.00 -13.67
N ARG A 258 -2.13 17.95 -14.09
CA ARG A 258 -2.72 16.87 -14.90
C ARG A 258 -1.90 16.51 -16.13
N ASP A 259 -1.34 17.50 -16.82
CA ASP A 259 -0.54 17.29 -18.04
C ASP A 259 0.93 16.98 -17.80
N ARG A 260 1.38 16.99 -16.54
CA ARG A 260 2.81 16.98 -16.16
C ARG A 260 3.20 15.75 -15.32
N TRP A 261 2.26 14.87 -14.98
CA TRP A 261 2.51 13.67 -14.16
C TRP A 261 3.45 12.68 -14.87
N ASN A 262 3.17 12.36 -16.14
CA ASN A 262 4.07 11.59 -16.99
C ASN A 262 5.24 12.45 -17.51
N ASN A 263 6.25 12.65 -16.68
CA ASN A 263 7.48 13.36 -17.04
C ASN A 263 8.70 12.57 -16.57
N ILE A 264 9.54 12.14 -17.51
CA ILE A 264 10.73 11.33 -17.26
C ILE A 264 11.86 12.13 -16.60
N GLU A 265 11.89 13.45 -16.79
CA GLU A 265 12.86 14.33 -16.13
C GLU A 265 12.57 14.52 -14.63
N ALA A 266 11.45 13.98 -14.15
CA ALA A 266 11.05 13.99 -12.76
C ALA A 266 11.05 12.55 -12.21
N PRO A 267 12.22 12.03 -11.76
CA PRO A 267 12.38 10.64 -11.32
C PRO A 267 11.48 10.26 -10.15
N GLU A 268 11.02 11.24 -9.37
CA GLU A 268 10.38 11.02 -8.07
C GLU A 268 8.99 10.36 -8.18
N ILE A 269 8.35 10.43 -9.34
CA ILE A 269 7.01 9.85 -9.58
C ILE A 269 7.08 8.37 -9.89
N TRP A 270 8.21 7.91 -10.41
CA TRP A 270 8.40 6.55 -10.91
C TRP A 270 8.68 5.57 -9.77
N THR A 271 8.00 5.76 -8.64
CA THR A 271 7.98 4.85 -7.49
C THR A 271 6.58 4.27 -7.34
N VAL A 272 6.50 3.02 -6.87
CA VAL A 272 5.21 2.34 -6.66
C VAL A 272 4.33 3.13 -5.71
N SER A 273 4.90 3.68 -4.63
CA SER A 273 4.16 4.45 -3.63
C SER A 273 3.55 5.72 -4.20
N CYS A 274 4.30 6.52 -4.98
CA CYS A 274 3.78 7.75 -5.56
C CYS A 274 2.73 7.48 -6.65
N MET A 275 2.96 6.53 -7.55
CA MET A 275 1.95 6.15 -8.55
C MET A 275 0.67 5.62 -7.91
N SER A 276 0.79 4.77 -6.88
CA SER A 276 -0.38 4.24 -6.15
C SER A 276 -1.15 5.37 -5.47
N LEU A 277 -0.45 6.32 -4.85
CA LEU A 277 -1.04 7.49 -4.22
C LEU A 277 -1.84 8.33 -5.22
N LEU A 278 -1.29 8.62 -6.40
CA LEU A 278 -1.97 9.40 -7.43
C LEU A 278 -3.22 8.69 -7.97
N ILE A 279 -3.16 7.38 -8.18
CA ILE A 279 -4.32 6.61 -8.64
C ILE A 279 -5.40 6.53 -7.55
N ASP A 280 -5.00 6.41 -6.28
CA ASP A 280 -5.95 6.40 -5.16
C ASP A 280 -6.62 7.78 -5.00
N ALA A 281 -5.89 8.87 -5.20
CA ALA A 281 -6.45 10.23 -5.22
C ALA A 281 -7.42 10.44 -6.40
N ASP A 282 -7.06 10.00 -7.61
CA ASP A 282 -7.93 10.05 -8.81
C ASP A 282 -9.24 9.28 -8.60
N ARG A 283 -9.17 8.11 -7.96
CA ARG A 283 -10.36 7.34 -7.60
C ARG A 283 -11.23 8.08 -6.59
N LYS A 284 -10.61 8.67 -5.57
CA LYS A 284 -11.34 9.39 -4.53
C LYS A 284 -12.09 10.58 -5.12
N TYR A 285 -11.45 11.32 -6.01
CA TYR A 285 -12.06 12.40 -6.78
C TYR A 285 -13.25 11.93 -7.63
N GLN A 286 -13.10 10.83 -8.37
CA GLN A 286 -14.22 10.25 -9.14
C GLN A 286 -15.41 9.85 -8.24
N GLN A 287 -15.12 9.30 -7.06
CA GLN A 287 -16.16 8.92 -6.10
C GLN A 287 -16.92 10.13 -5.54
N LEU A 288 -16.22 11.23 -5.26
CA LEU A 288 -16.84 12.47 -4.76
C LEU A 288 -17.77 13.07 -5.83
N HIS A 289 -17.30 13.23 -7.06
CA HIS A 289 -18.13 13.80 -8.14
C HIS A 289 -19.28 12.89 -8.58
N ALA A 290 -19.13 11.57 -8.52
CA ALA A 290 -20.24 10.66 -8.80
C ALA A 290 -21.37 10.81 -7.76
N LEU A 291 -21.05 11.13 -6.50
CA LEU A 291 -22.05 11.38 -5.46
C LEU A 291 -22.74 12.74 -5.64
N GLU A 292 -21.98 13.79 -5.98
CA GLU A 292 -22.55 15.11 -6.29
C GLU A 292 -23.56 15.01 -7.44
N GLN A 293 -23.19 14.33 -8.52
CA GLN A 293 -24.07 14.07 -9.66
C GLN A 293 -25.32 13.27 -9.26
N ALA A 294 -25.16 12.22 -8.43
CA ALA A 294 -26.28 11.42 -7.96
C ALA A 294 -27.24 12.18 -7.02
N MET A 295 -26.76 13.21 -6.32
CA MET A 295 -27.58 14.08 -5.48
C MET A 295 -28.35 15.12 -6.31
N ASP A 296 -27.77 15.62 -7.39
CA ASP A 296 -28.41 16.57 -8.31
C ASP A 296 -29.50 15.89 -9.18
N ASP A 297 -29.27 14.63 -9.59
CA ASP A 297 -30.21 13.84 -10.41
C ASP A 297 -31.48 13.40 -9.66
N ALA A 298 -31.54 13.56 -8.33
CA ALA A 298 -32.75 13.31 -7.54
C ALA A 298 -33.87 14.36 -7.78
N GLY A 299 -33.58 15.41 -8.58
CA GLY A 299 -34.52 16.49 -8.91
C GLY A 299 -35.06 16.53 -10.34
N GLU A 300 -34.42 15.93 -11.35
CA GLU A 300 -34.94 15.95 -12.73
C GLU A 300 -34.27 14.89 -13.63
N PHE A 301 -35.08 14.01 -14.25
CA PHE A 301 -34.62 13.02 -15.22
C PHE A 301 -34.23 13.71 -16.54
N THR A 302 -32.95 14.00 -16.76
CA THR A 302 -32.43 14.14 -18.14
C THR A 302 -31.13 13.36 -18.34
N ALA A 303 -31.14 12.61 -19.43
CA ALA A 303 -30.18 11.59 -19.78
C ALA A 303 -28.87 12.16 -20.33
N ALA A 304 -27.78 11.96 -19.58
CA ALA A 304 -26.49 11.46 -20.07
C ALA A 304 -25.64 11.15 -18.84
N VAL A 305 -25.23 9.89 -18.64
CA VAL A 305 -24.21 9.55 -17.62
C VAL A 305 -22.90 10.18 -18.06
N VAL A 306 -22.67 11.43 -17.67
CA VAL A 306 -21.41 12.13 -17.89
C VAL A 306 -20.38 11.38 -17.05
N LYS A 307 -19.40 10.73 -17.71
CA LYS A 307 -18.31 10.06 -16.99
C LYS A 307 -17.71 11.05 -15.99
N PRO A 308 -17.53 10.67 -14.70
CA PRO A 308 -17.02 11.58 -13.71
C PRO A 308 -15.65 12.11 -14.16
N PRO A 309 -15.35 13.39 -13.89
CA PRO A 309 -14.07 13.98 -14.24
C PRO A 309 -12.91 13.18 -13.60
N THR A 310 -11.73 13.25 -14.20
CA THR A 310 -10.53 12.51 -13.77
C THR A 310 -9.39 13.46 -13.45
N LEU A 311 -8.67 13.21 -12.34
CA LEU A 311 -7.48 13.98 -11.99
C LEU A 311 -6.31 13.63 -12.91
N LEU A 312 -6.17 12.34 -13.22
CA LEU A 312 -5.15 11.83 -14.11
C LEU A 312 -5.66 11.76 -15.55
N LYS A 313 -4.77 11.91 -16.52
CA LYS A 313 -5.09 11.51 -17.89
C LYS A 313 -5.38 10.01 -17.94
N PRO A 314 -6.35 9.56 -18.75
CA PRO A 314 -6.60 8.13 -18.94
C PRO A 314 -5.34 7.34 -19.33
N SER A 315 -4.48 7.90 -20.18
CA SER A 315 -3.20 7.31 -20.58
C SER A 315 -2.22 7.17 -19.42
N ASP A 316 -2.10 8.21 -18.59
CA ASP A 316 -1.19 8.21 -17.43
C ASP A 316 -1.66 7.20 -16.38
N ARG A 317 -2.98 7.12 -16.17
CA ARG A 317 -3.60 6.14 -15.27
C ARG A 317 -3.31 4.72 -15.71
N GLU A 318 -3.52 4.40 -17.00
CA GLU A 318 -3.23 3.09 -17.56
C GLU A 318 -1.74 2.73 -17.43
N LEU A 319 -0.85 3.68 -17.78
CA LEU A 319 0.59 3.51 -17.64
C LEU A 319 0.99 3.22 -16.19
N PHE A 320 0.51 4.01 -15.24
CA PHE A 320 0.84 3.85 -13.82
C PHE A 320 0.31 2.52 -13.26
N GLU A 321 -0.93 2.13 -13.58
CA GLU A 321 -1.50 0.84 -13.17
C GLU A 321 -0.67 -0.33 -13.71
N LYS A 322 -0.23 -0.24 -14.97
CA LYS A 322 0.59 -1.27 -15.62
C LYS A 322 2.02 -1.35 -15.07
N LEU A 323 2.65 -0.22 -14.76
CA LEU A 323 3.98 -0.18 -14.13
C LEU A 323 3.96 -0.72 -12.70
N ILE A 324 2.92 -0.39 -11.93
CA ILE A 324 2.69 -0.98 -10.60
C ILE A 324 2.54 -2.50 -10.74
N ALA A 325 1.69 -2.96 -11.65
CA ALA A 325 1.47 -4.38 -11.90
C ALA A 325 2.77 -5.11 -12.32
N TYR A 326 3.57 -4.48 -13.17
CA TYR A 326 4.88 -4.98 -13.59
C TYR A 326 5.83 -5.18 -12.40
N ARG A 327 6.03 -4.15 -11.57
CA ARG A 327 6.96 -4.24 -10.41
C ARG A 327 6.51 -5.29 -9.42
N PHE A 328 5.21 -5.44 -9.24
CA PHE A 328 4.69 -6.41 -8.31
C PHE A 328 4.72 -7.84 -8.83
N LEU A 329 4.57 -8.04 -10.14
CA LEU A 329 4.84 -9.32 -10.74
C LEU A 329 6.30 -9.74 -10.53
N GLU A 330 7.24 -8.81 -10.74
CA GLU A 330 8.68 -9.00 -10.49
C GLU A 330 8.96 -9.40 -9.04
N LEU A 331 8.41 -8.67 -8.06
CA LEU A 331 8.58 -8.98 -6.63
C LEU A 331 8.00 -10.33 -6.22
N ASN A 332 6.98 -10.84 -6.93
CA ASN A 332 6.32 -12.10 -6.64
C ASN A 332 6.87 -13.30 -7.44
N LEU A 333 7.96 -13.13 -8.19
CA LEU A 333 8.55 -14.22 -8.99
C LEU A 333 8.97 -15.42 -8.14
N HIS A 334 9.41 -15.17 -6.90
CA HIS A 334 9.87 -16.19 -5.97
C HIS A 334 8.79 -16.70 -5.02
N THR A 335 7.57 -16.16 -5.10
CA THR A 335 6.45 -16.59 -4.24
C THR A 335 6.08 -18.04 -4.53
N THR A 336 5.96 -18.85 -3.48
CA THR A 336 5.65 -20.27 -3.61
C THR A 336 4.23 -20.50 -4.15
N VAL A 337 4.17 -21.29 -5.22
CA VAL A 337 2.93 -21.80 -5.82
C VAL A 337 2.99 -23.32 -5.87
N THR A 338 1.83 -23.96 -5.94
CA THR A 338 1.72 -25.42 -5.93
C THR A 338 1.29 -25.88 -7.31
N ALA A 339 2.18 -26.59 -8.00
CA ALA A 339 1.89 -27.24 -9.28
C ALA A 339 1.33 -28.65 -9.04
N GLN A 340 0.31 -29.03 -9.81
CA GLN A 340 -0.22 -30.37 -9.84
C GLN A 340 0.32 -31.09 -11.08
N ILE A 341 1.11 -32.14 -10.87
CA ILE A 341 1.76 -32.90 -11.94
C ILE A 341 1.47 -34.39 -11.82
N GLY A 342 1.70 -35.11 -12.92
CA GLY A 342 1.67 -36.57 -12.92
C GLY A 342 2.75 -37.15 -12.00
N TRP A 343 2.35 -38.10 -11.16
CA TRP A 343 3.23 -38.82 -10.24
C TRP A 343 4.38 -39.54 -10.97
N LYS A 344 5.54 -39.66 -10.31
CA LYS A 344 6.72 -40.36 -10.83
C LYS A 344 6.85 -41.75 -10.19
N PRO A 345 6.78 -42.85 -10.97
CA PRO A 345 7.12 -44.17 -10.47
C PRO A 345 8.60 -44.32 -10.11
N GLU A 346 8.85 -44.72 -8.87
CA GLU A 346 10.17 -45.04 -8.32
C GLU A 346 10.22 -46.53 -7.99
N LYS A 347 10.51 -47.35 -9.01
CA LYS A 347 10.48 -48.82 -8.93
C LYS A 347 9.21 -49.33 -8.24
N THR A 348 8.07 -48.83 -8.70
CA THR A 348 6.79 -49.06 -8.03
C THR A 348 6.06 -50.24 -8.65
N THR A 349 5.53 -51.14 -7.83
CA THR A 349 4.74 -52.29 -8.29
C THR A 349 3.31 -51.87 -8.63
N LEU A 350 2.87 -52.14 -9.86
CA LEU A 350 1.51 -51.89 -10.38
C LEU A 350 1.13 -52.96 -11.41
N PRO A 351 -0.15 -53.11 -11.78
CA PRO A 351 -0.55 -53.96 -12.90
C PRO A 351 0.27 -53.67 -14.17
N ILE A 352 0.68 -54.72 -14.87
CA ILE A 352 1.55 -54.62 -16.05
C ILE A 352 0.87 -53.92 -17.24
N GLY A 353 -0.46 -53.91 -17.26
CA GLY A 353 -1.27 -53.31 -18.33
C GLY A 353 -1.30 -54.17 -19.60
N PRO A 354 -1.67 -53.59 -20.74
CA PRO A 354 -1.85 -54.33 -21.99
C PRO A 354 -0.60 -55.13 -22.41
N LEU A 355 -0.83 -56.35 -22.88
CA LEU A 355 0.20 -57.32 -23.23
C LEU A 355 0.16 -57.69 -24.73
N VAL A 356 1.34 -57.96 -25.30
CA VAL A 356 1.51 -58.53 -26.63
C VAL A 356 2.51 -59.69 -26.53
N THR A 357 2.25 -60.79 -27.24
CA THR A 357 3.19 -61.92 -27.30
C THR A 357 4.36 -61.56 -28.21
N CYS A 358 5.58 -61.60 -27.69
CA CYS A 358 6.77 -61.30 -28.47
C CYS A 358 7.11 -62.45 -29.44
N ARG A 359 7.29 -62.14 -30.73
CA ARG A 359 7.59 -63.12 -31.79
C ARG A 359 8.87 -63.93 -31.56
N THR A 360 9.90 -63.35 -30.93
CA THR A 360 11.19 -64.04 -30.71
C THR A 360 11.19 -64.89 -29.43
N CYS A 361 10.99 -64.30 -28.25
CA CYS A 361 11.00 -65.07 -27.00
C CYS A 361 9.69 -65.83 -26.70
N GLN A 362 8.61 -65.55 -27.44
CA GLN A 362 7.29 -66.16 -27.31
C GLN A 362 6.56 -65.87 -25.99
N TYR A 363 7.09 -65.03 -25.09
CA TYR A 363 6.43 -64.66 -23.83
C TYR A 363 5.53 -63.42 -24.00
N PRO A 364 4.46 -63.29 -23.20
CA PRO A 364 3.70 -62.05 -23.10
C PRO A 364 4.60 -60.92 -22.57
N ARG A 365 4.48 -59.74 -23.17
CA ARG A 365 5.30 -58.56 -22.88
C ARG A 365 4.41 -57.32 -22.81
N SER A 366 4.67 -56.43 -21.85
CA SER A 366 4.00 -55.12 -21.78
C SER A 366 4.18 -54.37 -23.10
N VAL A 367 3.10 -53.76 -23.61
CA VAL A 367 3.15 -52.87 -24.79
C VAL A 367 4.20 -51.77 -24.64
N THR A 368 4.51 -51.36 -23.40
CA THR A 368 5.48 -50.30 -23.07
C THR A 368 6.94 -50.64 -23.43
N ILE A 369 7.24 -51.91 -23.72
CA ILE A 369 8.58 -52.38 -24.10
C ILE A 369 8.60 -53.05 -25.48
N MET A 370 7.48 -53.05 -26.21
CA MET A 370 7.43 -53.60 -27.56
C MET A 370 8.14 -52.66 -28.53
N GLY A 371 8.89 -53.21 -29.48
CA GLY A 371 9.61 -52.48 -30.54
C GLY A 371 8.97 -52.74 -31.90
N SER A 372 9.75 -52.78 -32.98
CA SER A 372 9.26 -53.13 -34.32
C SER A 372 9.08 -54.64 -34.50
N ASN A 373 8.34 -55.05 -35.53
CA ASN A 373 8.20 -56.45 -35.96
C ASN A 373 7.76 -57.43 -34.85
N GLU A 374 6.85 -56.99 -33.96
CA GLU A 374 6.33 -57.79 -32.84
C GLU A 374 7.43 -58.32 -31.89
N GLN A 375 8.57 -57.64 -31.82
CA GLN A 375 9.68 -58.00 -30.94
C GLN A 375 9.76 -57.05 -29.76
N CYS A 376 9.98 -57.57 -28.55
CA CYS A 376 10.23 -56.72 -27.40
C CYS A 376 11.65 -56.13 -27.45
N GLY A 377 11.84 -54.96 -26.85
CA GLY A 377 13.10 -54.22 -26.82
C GLY A 377 14.27 -54.96 -26.14
N MET A 378 13.99 -56.05 -25.42
CA MET A 378 15.02 -56.95 -24.90
C MET A 378 15.54 -57.89 -25.99
N CYS A 379 14.65 -58.48 -26.80
CA CYS A 379 15.01 -59.34 -27.93
C CYS A 379 15.67 -58.57 -29.08
N LEU A 380 15.36 -57.28 -29.22
CA LEU A 380 16.02 -56.40 -30.20
C LEU A 380 17.46 -56.02 -29.81
N ASN A 381 17.81 -56.11 -28.53
CA ASN A 381 19.13 -55.71 -28.00
C ASN A 381 20.01 -56.89 -27.55
N SER A 382 19.51 -58.13 -27.59
CA SER A 382 20.22 -59.31 -27.09
C SER A 382 20.23 -60.42 -28.12
N GLU A 383 21.38 -61.10 -28.24
CA GLU A 383 21.56 -62.25 -29.13
C GLU A 383 20.84 -63.52 -28.62
N PHE A 384 20.37 -63.55 -27.36
CA PHE A 384 19.70 -64.71 -26.75
C PHE A 384 18.35 -64.35 -26.10
N PRO A 385 17.22 -64.86 -26.60
CA PRO A 385 15.90 -64.54 -26.08
C PRO A 385 15.57 -65.35 -24.81
N GLU A 386 15.96 -64.85 -23.64
CA GLU A 386 15.50 -65.43 -22.37
C GLU A 386 14.15 -64.84 -21.92
N ALA A 387 13.45 -65.56 -21.04
CA ALA A 387 12.18 -65.13 -20.46
C ALA A 387 12.29 -63.83 -19.62
N TYR A 388 13.49 -63.48 -19.13
CA TYR A 388 13.81 -62.30 -18.31
C TYR A 388 12.66 -61.87 -17.38
N GLY A 389 12.36 -62.68 -16.35
CA GLY A 389 11.41 -62.29 -15.30
C GLY A 389 9.94 -62.22 -15.73
N ALA A 390 9.58 -62.87 -16.83
CA ALA A 390 8.19 -63.03 -17.28
C ALA A 390 7.80 -64.50 -17.35
N THR A 391 6.50 -64.76 -17.19
CA THR A 391 5.91 -66.10 -17.25
C THR A 391 4.91 -66.20 -18.40
N LYS A 392 4.49 -67.41 -18.78
CA LYS A 392 3.47 -67.57 -19.84
C LYS A 392 2.07 -67.25 -19.30
N GLU A 393 1.94 -67.24 -17.98
CA GLU A 393 0.75 -67.00 -17.20
C GLU A 393 0.54 -65.51 -16.88
N ASP A 394 1.47 -64.63 -17.27
CA ASP A 394 1.34 -63.19 -17.03
C ASP A 394 0.08 -62.63 -17.73
N THR A 395 -0.75 -61.92 -16.97
CA THR A 395 -1.96 -61.24 -17.44
C THR A 395 -1.81 -59.73 -17.26
N GLU A 396 -2.73 -58.93 -17.79
CA GLU A 396 -2.69 -57.46 -17.63
C GLU A 396 -2.72 -56.99 -16.16
N GLN A 397 -3.20 -57.86 -15.26
CA GLN A 397 -3.27 -57.62 -13.82
C GLN A 397 -2.02 -58.07 -13.06
N THR A 398 -1.10 -58.79 -13.71
CA THR A 398 0.13 -59.25 -13.08
C THR A 398 0.93 -58.06 -12.54
N PRO A 399 1.33 -58.07 -11.26
CA PRO A 399 2.09 -56.98 -10.67
C PRO A 399 3.50 -56.92 -11.27
N MET A 400 3.90 -55.74 -11.74
CA MET A 400 5.20 -55.51 -12.35
C MET A 400 5.78 -54.15 -11.93
N THR A 401 7.11 -54.01 -12.02
CA THR A 401 7.78 -52.77 -11.65
C THR A 401 7.68 -51.72 -12.75
N TRP A 402 7.12 -50.56 -12.40
CA TRP A 402 7.07 -49.37 -13.24
C TRP A 402 8.14 -48.35 -12.84
N VAL A 403 8.67 -47.66 -13.85
CA VAL A 403 9.64 -46.58 -13.71
C VAL A 403 9.36 -45.48 -14.74
N GLU A 404 9.96 -44.31 -14.55
CA GLU A 404 9.87 -43.19 -15.49
C GLU A 404 11.21 -42.94 -16.20
N CYS A 405 11.17 -42.77 -17.52
CA CYS A 405 12.35 -42.43 -18.31
C CYS A 405 12.97 -41.09 -17.84
N CYS A 406 14.27 -41.10 -17.58
CA CYS A 406 15.00 -39.94 -17.08
C CYS A 406 15.31 -38.88 -18.15
N THR A 407 15.04 -39.16 -19.43
CA THR A 407 15.22 -38.19 -20.51
C THR A 407 14.19 -37.05 -20.36
N PRO A 408 14.61 -35.77 -20.21
CA PRO A 408 13.69 -34.65 -19.93
C PRO A 408 12.55 -34.48 -20.94
N THR A 409 12.80 -34.75 -22.22
CA THR A 409 11.79 -34.65 -23.28
C THR A 409 10.90 -35.90 -23.43
N CYS A 410 11.24 -37.00 -22.76
CA CYS A 410 10.48 -38.25 -22.82
C CYS A 410 9.56 -38.39 -21.60
N ARG A 411 10.13 -38.51 -20.39
CA ARG A 411 9.41 -38.70 -19.12
C ARG A 411 8.29 -39.76 -19.18
N ALA A 412 8.39 -40.70 -20.11
CA ALA A 412 7.40 -41.73 -20.30
C ALA A 412 7.58 -42.83 -19.26
N GLN A 413 6.46 -43.32 -18.74
CA GLN A 413 6.44 -44.45 -17.82
C GLN A 413 6.38 -45.75 -18.61
N TYR A 414 7.13 -46.73 -18.13
CA TYR A 414 7.24 -48.04 -18.77
C TYR A 414 7.59 -49.11 -17.74
N VAL A 415 7.35 -50.35 -18.14
CA VAL A 415 7.59 -51.53 -17.32
C VAL A 415 9.06 -51.96 -17.40
N VAL A 416 9.64 -52.37 -16.27
CA VAL A 416 10.97 -52.97 -16.21
C VAL A 416 10.86 -54.42 -15.73
N TYR A 417 11.39 -55.31 -16.56
CA TYR A 417 11.62 -56.70 -16.22
C TYR A 417 13.02 -56.85 -15.58
N GLY A 418 13.11 -57.62 -14.49
CA GLY A 418 14.39 -57.84 -13.77
C GLY A 418 14.93 -56.58 -13.09
N VAL A 419 14.12 -55.94 -12.24
CA VAL A 419 14.44 -54.67 -11.57
C VAL A 419 15.78 -54.67 -10.81
N ASP A 420 16.22 -55.82 -10.30
CA ASP A 420 17.50 -55.97 -9.57
C ASP A 420 18.72 -55.67 -10.46
N LYS A 421 18.56 -55.82 -11.78
CA LYS A 421 19.59 -55.48 -12.78
C LYS A 421 19.56 -53.99 -13.15
N LEU A 422 18.54 -53.22 -12.75
CA LEU A 422 18.45 -51.77 -13.00
C LEU A 422 19.24 -50.98 -11.93
N ARG A 423 20.54 -50.78 -12.21
CA ARG A 423 21.50 -50.03 -11.37
C ARG A 423 21.77 -48.59 -11.83
N VAL A 424 21.10 -48.14 -12.89
CA VAL A 424 21.26 -46.79 -13.47
C VAL A 424 19.92 -46.06 -13.51
N ARG A 425 19.94 -44.74 -13.77
CA ARG A 425 18.70 -43.97 -13.98
C ARG A 425 17.85 -44.62 -15.09
N PRO A 426 16.53 -44.81 -14.87
CA PRO A 426 15.70 -45.51 -15.85
C PRO A 426 15.67 -44.77 -17.19
N LYS A 427 15.76 -45.51 -18.28
CA LYS A 427 15.74 -44.98 -19.64
C LYS A 427 15.06 -46.00 -20.54
N CYS A 428 13.99 -45.62 -21.23
CA CYS A 428 13.22 -46.54 -22.06
C CYS A 428 14.02 -47.04 -23.27
N TYR A 429 13.59 -48.16 -23.85
CA TYR A 429 14.22 -48.77 -25.01
C TYR A 429 14.41 -47.78 -26.17
N TYR A 430 13.37 -47.03 -26.52
CA TYR A 430 13.39 -46.03 -27.60
C TYR A 430 14.46 -44.94 -27.39
N CYS A 431 14.56 -44.40 -26.17
CA CYS A 431 15.60 -43.42 -25.84
C CYS A 431 17.01 -44.03 -25.82
N ARG A 432 17.15 -45.34 -25.56
CA ARG A 432 18.45 -46.04 -25.64
C ARG A 432 18.86 -46.25 -27.10
N ALA A 433 17.95 -46.76 -27.93
CA ALA A 433 18.18 -47.00 -29.36
C ALA A 433 18.57 -45.70 -30.10
N ARG A 434 17.85 -44.59 -29.84
CA ARG A 434 18.17 -43.28 -30.43
C ARG A 434 19.56 -42.75 -30.05
N ASN A 435 20.07 -43.11 -28.88
CA ASN A 435 21.40 -42.67 -28.45
C ASN A 435 22.52 -43.55 -29.04
N ALA A 436 22.25 -44.84 -29.29
CA ALA A 436 23.20 -45.75 -29.90
C ALA A 436 23.38 -45.50 -31.42
N SER A 437 22.37 -44.93 -32.08
CA SER A 437 22.40 -44.60 -33.50
C SER A 437 23.04 -43.23 -33.82
N LYS A 438 23.17 -42.32 -32.84
CA LYS A 438 23.86 -41.03 -33.04
C LYS A 438 25.38 -41.18 -33.24
N SER A 439 25.94 -42.36 -32.97
CA SER A 439 27.37 -42.67 -33.12
C SER A 439 27.75 -43.27 -34.48
N THR A 440 26.80 -43.44 -35.41
CA THR A 440 27.01 -44.01 -36.75
C THR A 440 26.40 -43.08 -37.80
N GLU A 441 27.21 -42.54 -38.71
CA GLU A 441 26.84 -41.51 -39.70
C GLU A 441 25.88 -41.97 -40.82
N ASP A 442 25.27 -43.15 -40.73
CA ASP A 442 24.33 -43.64 -41.76
C ASP A 442 22.88 -43.19 -41.48
N VAL A 443 22.54 -42.02 -42.02
CA VAL A 443 21.20 -41.45 -42.00
C VAL A 443 20.42 -41.94 -43.22
N GLN A 444 19.52 -42.91 -43.04
CA GLN A 444 18.47 -43.18 -44.04
C GLN A 444 17.07 -43.48 -43.49
N HIS A 445 16.87 -43.61 -42.18
CA HIS A 445 15.52 -43.64 -41.59
C HIS A 445 15.42 -42.76 -40.33
N PRO A 446 14.48 -41.80 -40.26
CA PRO A 446 14.31 -40.96 -39.09
C PRO A 446 13.84 -41.81 -37.90
N LEU A 447 14.68 -41.93 -36.88
CA LEU A 447 14.33 -42.63 -35.64
C LEU A 447 13.25 -41.85 -34.88
N HIS A 448 12.07 -42.45 -34.78
CA HIS A 448 10.90 -41.90 -34.11
C HIS A 448 11.16 -41.62 -32.61
N ASP A 449 10.59 -40.52 -32.12
CA ASP A 449 10.45 -40.28 -30.67
C ASP A 449 9.73 -41.44 -29.99
N ALA A 450 9.97 -41.63 -28.69
CA ALA A 450 9.31 -42.70 -27.93
C ALA A 450 7.78 -42.57 -28.11
N PRO A 451 7.09 -43.60 -28.61
CA PRO A 451 5.67 -43.49 -28.95
C PRO A 451 4.87 -43.51 -27.65
N CYS A 452 4.42 -42.34 -27.22
CA CYS A 452 3.74 -42.17 -25.95
C CYS A 452 2.27 -41.80 -26.19
N VAL A 453 1.39 -42.30 -25.32
CA VAL A 453 0.03 -41.78 -25.15
C VAL A 453 -0.06 -41.10 -23.80
N GLU A 454 -0.74 -39.95 -23.75
CA GLU A 454 -0.93 -39.18 -22.52
C GLU A 454 -2.22 -39.59 -21.83
N CYS A 455 -2.15 -39.88 -20.53
CA CYS A 455 -3.35 -40.22 -19.76
C CYS A 455 -4.23 -38.98 -19.53
N ASN A 456 -5.52 -39.06 -19.90
CA ASN A 456 -6.47 -37.96 -19.70
C ASN A 456 -6.68 -37.57 -18.22
N ARG A 457 -6.52 -38.53 -17.28
CA ARG A 457 -6.69 -38.30 -15.84
C ARG A 457 -5.49 -37.66 -15.14
N CYS A 458 -4.25 -38.04 -15.48
CA CYS A 458 -3.06 -37.58 -14.74
C CYS A 458 -1.97 -36.94 -15.60
N LEU A 459 -2.19 -36.83 -16.92
CA LEU A 459 -1.23 -36.36 -17.94
C LEU A 459 0.12 -37.09 -17.94
N SER A 460 0.19 -38.28 -17.31
CA SER A 460 1.39 -39.11 -17.40
C SER A 460 1.48 -39.72 -18.78
N ARG A 461 2.67 -39.66 -19.39
CA ARG A 461 2.96 -40.25 -20.69
C ARG A 461 3.31 -41.73 -20.51
N ILE A 462 2.62 -42.62 -21.21
CA ILE A 462 2.86 -44.07 -21.20
C ILE A 462 3.33 -44.50 -22.57
N ILE A 463 4.36 -45.34 -22.65
CA ILE A 463 4.80 -45.87 -23.95
C ILE A 463 3.74 -46.83 -24.49
N TRP A 464 3.18 -46.52 -25.66
CA TRP A 464 2.25 -47.39 -26.38
C TRP A 464 2.40 -47.17 -27.88
N PRO A 465 3.18 -48.03 -28.57
CA PRO A 465 3.42 -47.90 -30.01
C PRO A 465 2.14 -48.14 -30.82
N GLU A 466 1.94 -47.34 -31.87
CA GLU A 466 0.77 -47.38 -32.76
C GLU A 466 0.37 -48.80 -33.21
N PRO A 467 1.30 -49.68 -33.66
CA PRO A 467 0.94 -51.02 -34.13
C PRO A 467 0.31 -51.93 -33.06
N TYR A 468 0.44 -51.57 -31.79
CA TYR A 468 -0.08 -52.36 -30.67
C TYR A 468 -1.31 -51.72 -30.01
N ARG A 469 -1.87 -50.65 -30.59
CA ARG A 469 -3.09 -50.00 -30.10
C ARG A 469 -4.32 -50.75 -30.65
N PRO A 470 -5.39 -50.92 -29.86
CA PRO A 470 -6.66 -51.45 -30.36
C PRO A 470 -7.21 -50.66 -31.55
N ALA A 471 -7.95 -51.29 -32.45
CA ALA A 471 -8.51 -50.61 -33.64
C ALA A 471 -9.46 -49.45 -33.31
N ASN A 472 -10.09 -49.48 -32.13
CA ASN A 472 -10.98 -48.44 -31.61
C ASN A 472 -10.32 -47.56 -30.53
N PHE A 473 -8.98 -47.49 -30.51
CA PHE A 473 -8.25 -46.71 -29.52
C PHE A 473 -8.46 -45.21 -29.70
N SER A 474 -8.79 -44.52 -28.61
CA SER A 474 -8.93 -43.06 -28.54
C SER A 474 -7.89 -42.52 -27.55
N GLU A 475 -6.98 -41.67 -28.03
CA GLU A 475 -5.99 -41.02 -27.16
C GLU A 475 -6.66 -40.13 -26.10
N ALA A 476 -7.78 -39.49 -26.45
CA ALA A 476 -8.52 -38.60 -25.54
C ALA A 476 -9.14 -39.36 -24.36
N ASP A 477 -9.46 -40.65 -24.54
CA ASP A 477 -10.11 -41.48 -23.51
C ASP A 477 -9.11 -42.34 -22.72
N PHE A 478 -7.83 -42.29 -23.09
CA PHE A 478 -6.82 -43.17 -22.50
C PHE A 478 -6.60 -42.89 -21.00
N THR A 479 -6.76 -43.93 -20.19
CA THR A 479 -6.43 -43.94 -18.76
C THR A 479 -5.26 -44.88 -18.50
N CYS A 480 -4.20 -44.41 -17.84
CA CYS A 480 -3.01 -45.22 -17.58
C CYS A 480 -3.28 -46.33 -16.54
N PRO A 481 -2.48 -47.41 -16.54
CA PRO A 481 -2.62 -48.51 -15.59
C PRO A 481 -2.61 -48.07 -14.11
N ALA A 482 -1.82 -47.06 -13.77
CA ALA A 482 -1.78 -46.52 -12.41
C ALA A 482 -3.11 -45.86 -11.99
N CYS A 483 -3.75 -45.11 -12.89
CA CYS A 483 -5.05 -44.48 -12.65
C CYS A 483 -6.17 -45.54 -12.57
N THR A 484 -6.13 -46.55 -13.44
CA THR A 484 -7.08 -47.67 -13.42
C THR A 484 -6.96 -48.48 -12.12
N ALA A 485 -5.74 -48.66 -11.62
CA ALA A 485 -5.46 -49.34 -10.34
C ALA A 485 -5.78 -48.49 -9.09
N GLY A 486 -6.40 -47.32 -9.22
CA GLY A 486 -6.81 -46.48 -8.09
C GLY A 486 -5.65 -45.78 -7.36
N ARG A 487 -4.45 -45.70 -7.96
CA ARG A 487 -3.32 -44.99 -7.35
C ARG A 487 -3.55 -43.48 -7.35
N GLN A 488 -3.06 -42.80 -6.32
CA GLN A 488 -2.90 -41.35 -6.35
C GLN A 488 -1.82 -40.95 -7.36
N THR A 489 -2.24 -40.59 -8.56
CA THR A 489 -1.36 -40.27 -9.70
C THR A 489 -1.18 -38.79 -9.96
N ILE A 490 -1.90 -37.92 -9.23
CA ILE A 490 -1.71 -36.48 -9.24
C ILE A 490 -1.06 -36.09 -7.91
N VAL A 491 0.08 -35.42 -7.99
CA VAL A 491 0.85 -34.99 -6.81
C VAL A 491 1.10 -33.49 -6.85
N SER A 492 1.21 -32.90 -5.67
CA SER A 492 1.57 -31.50 -5.48
C SER A 492 3.09 -31.35 -5.48
N GLU A 493 3.60 -30.42 -6.27
CA GLU A 493 4.99 -30.00 -6.28
C GLU A 493 5.05 -28.49 -6.00
N GLU A 494 5.81 -28.12 -4.97
CA GLU A 494 6.07 -26.70 -4.69
C GLU A 494 7.03 -26.14 -5.74
N THR A 495 6.68 -24.98 -6.29
CA THR A 495 7.50 -24.26 -7.25
C THR A 495 7.31 -22.74 -7.12
N SER A 496 7.90 -21.96 -8.01
CA SER A 496 7.72 -20.52 -8.13
C SER A 496 7.68 -20.10 -9.60
N ALA A 497 7.21 -18.88 -9.88
CA ALA A 497 7.23 -18.33 -11.24
C ALA A 497 8.66 -18.28 -11.81
N ALA A 498 9.67 -17.95 -10.99
CA ALA A 498 11.08 -17.97 -11.37
C ALA A 498 11.57 -19.39 -11.75
N GLN A 499 11.18 -20.42 -10.98
CA GLN A 499 11.54 -21.80 -11.28
C GLN A 499 10.84 -22.32 -12.54
N LEU A 500 9.55 -22.01 -12.70
CA LEU A 500 8.78 -22.33 -13.90
C LEU A 500 9.38 -21.68 -15.16
N ALA A 501 9.87 -20.45 -15.04
CA ALA A 501 10.51 -19.74 -16.15
C ALA A 501 11.77 -20.44 -16.68
N GLY A 502 12.49 -21.17 -15.81
CA GLY A 502 13.66 -21.95 -16.20
C GLY A 502 13.35 -23.06 -17.21
N GLU A 503 12.14 -23.63 -17.16
CA GLU A 503 11.68 -24.67 -18.10
C GLU A 503 10.75 -24.15 -19.20
N ASN A 504 10.01 -23.07 -18.95
CA ASN A 504 8.90 -22.61 -19.83
C ASN A 504 9.09 -21.21 -20.42
N THR A 505 10.22 -20.55 -20.17
CA THR A 505 10.45 -19.10 -20.41
C THR A 505 9.51 -18.20 -19.61
N LEU A 506 9.69 -16.88 -19.68
CA LEU A 506 8.81 -15.88 -19.06
C LEU A 506 7.62 -15.47 -19.94
N SER A 507 7.52 -15.99 -21.16
CA SER A 507 6.52 -15.55 -22.16
C SER A 507 5.06 -15.72 -21.72
N TRP A 508 4.78 -16.60 -20.76
CA TRP A 508 3.44 -16.78 -20.17
C TRP A 508 3.11 -15.73 -19.11
N LEU A 509 4.10 -15.02 -18.56
CA LEU A 509 3.95 -13.94 -17.58
C LEU A 509 4.07 -12.56 -18.19
N ILE A 510 5.01 -12.39 -19.11
CA ILE A 510 5.31 -11.11 -19.71
C ILE A 510 5.77 -11.32 -21.15
N LYS A 511 5.22 -10.51 -22.04
CA LYS A 511 5.63 -10.47 -23.44
C LYS A 511 6.03 -9.05 -23.79
N ASP A 512 7.21 -8.93 -24.35
CA ASP A 512 7.67 -7.73 -25.01
C ASP A 512 7.53 -7.94 -26.53
N SER A 513 6.78 -7.08 -27.22
CA SER A 513 6.52 -7.24 -28.66
C SER A 513 7.75 -7.05 -29.56
N LEU A 514 8.82 -6.35 -29.10
CA LEU A 514 10.09 -6.24 -29.83
C LEU A 514 11.17 -7.20 -29.32
N GLN A 515 11.00 -7.78 -28.13
CA GLN A 515 11.86 -8.84 -27.59
C GLN A 515 11.04 -10.06 -27.11
N PRO A 516 10.40 -10.82 -28.03
CA PRO A 516 9.43 -11.85 -27.68
C PRO A 516 10.01 -13.02 -26.87
N GLU A 517 11.31 -13.29 -27.03
CA GLU A 517 11.99 -14.43 -26.42
C GLU A 517 12.91 -14.04 -25.24
N GLY A 518 13.00 -12.75 -24.91
CA GLY A 518 14.14 -12.21 -24.14
C GLY A 518 13.84 -11.24 -23.01
N HIS A 519 12.57 -10.96 -22.67
CA HIS A 519 12.32 -10.04 -21.55
C HIS A 519 12.75 -10.67 -20.22
N VAL A 520 13.79 -10.10 -19.62
CA VAL A 520 14.25 -10.41 -18.27
C VAL A 520 13.81 -9.28 -17.35
N PHE A 521 13.19 -9.63 -16.22
CA PHE A 521 12.96 -8.71 -15.12
C PHE A 521 14.32 -8.22 -14.60
N SER A 522 14.55 -6.91 -14.63
CA SER A 522 15.89 -6.35 -14.48
C SER A 522 16.27 -6.05 -13.03
N ASP A 523 15.34 -6.20 -12.09
CA ASP A 523 15.38 -5.74 -10.69
C ASP A 523 15.84 -4.28 -10.54
N ARG A 524 15.73 -3.50 -11.62
CA ARG A 524 15.99 -2.06 -11.62
C ARG A 524 14.75 -1.32 -11.15
N SER A 525 14.94 -0.04 -10.81
CA SER A 525 13.83 0.84 -10.46
C SER A 525 12.89 1.02 -11.65
N LEU A 526 11.61 1.28 -11.37
CA LEU A 526 10.63 1.63 -12.41
C LEU A 526 11.07 2.87 -13.21
N TYR A 527 11.76 3.82 -12.56
CA TYR A 527 12.40 4.94 -13.23
C TYR A 527 13.37 4.49 -14.33
N HIS A 528 14.28 3.55 -14.03
CA HIS A 528 15.22 3.02 -15.01
C HIS A 528 14.50 2.30 -16.15
N THR A 529 13.50 1.47 -15.83
CA THR A 529 12.69 0.76 -16.83
C THR A 529 12.01 1.72 -17.80
N VAL A 530 11.34 2.75 -17.28
CA VAL A 530 10.65 3.74 -18.12
C VAL A 530 11.64 4.64 -18.86
N SER A 531 12.76 5.02 -18.24
CA SER A 531 13.84 5.80 -18.90
C SER A 531 14.47 5.07 -20.08
N THR A 532 14.53 3.74 -20.01
CA THR A 532 15.12 2.91 -21.07
C THR A 532 14.11 2.63 -22.19
N ILE A 533 12.87 2.29 -21.85
CA ILE A 533 11.86 1.86 -22.83
C ILE A 533 11.09 3.05 -23.40
N GLY A 534 10.85 4.08 -22.59
CA GLY A 534 9.93 5.18 -22.82
C GLY A 534 8.51 4.84 -22.32
N PRO A 535 7.74 5.82 -21.81
CA PRO A 535 6.41 5.58 -21.23
C PRO A 535 5.40 5.03 -22.26
N ASP A 536 5.33 5.63 -23.45
CA ASP A 536 4.37 5.21 -24.50
C ASP A 536 4.73 3.82 -25.06
N ASN A 537 6.02 3.58 -25.25
CA ASN A 537 6.53 2.27 -25.66
C ASN A 537 6.27 1.22 -24.58
N PHE A 538 6.44 1.54 -23.29
CA PHE A 538 6.16 0.57 -22.23
C PHE A 538 4.71 0.11 -22.30
N ASN A 539 3.77 1.04 -22.45
CA ASN A 539 2.36 0.68 -22.51
C ASN A 539 1.97 -0.10 -23.77
N SER A 540 2.53 0.23 -24.94
CA SER A 540 2.22 -0.45 -26.20
C SER A 540 2.97 -1.78 -26.41
N ARG A 541 4.18 -1.92 -25.84
CA ARG A 541 5.11 -3.02 -26.10
C ARG A 541 5.04 -4.13 -25.07
N ILE A 542 4.77 -3.81 -23.81
CA ILE A 542 4.76 -4.77 -22.71
C ILE A 542 3.34 -5.29 -22.50
N THR A 543 3.15 -6.61 -22.46
CA THR A 543 1.88 -7.24 -22.09
C THR A 543 2.12 -8.17 -20.90
N LEU A 544 1.37 -7.95 -19.83
CA LEU A 544 1.38 -8.81 -18.64
C LEU A 544 0.32 -9.91 -18.81
N PHE A 545 0.66 -11.14 -18.44
CA PHE A 545 -0.18 -12.34 -18.56
C PHE A 545 -0.78 -12.54 -19.96
N PRO A 546 0.05 -12.63 -21.03
CA PRO A 546 -0.40 -12.66 -22.41
C PRO A 546 -1.04 -13.98 -22.87
N VAL A 547 -0.87 -15.08 -22.12
CA VAL A 547 -1.32 -16.42 -22.53
C VAL A 547 -2.48 -16.88 -21.64
N SER A 548 -3.61 -17.22 -22.27
CA SER A 548 -4.82 -17.67 -21.57
C SER A 548 -4.75 -19.14 -21.11
N ASP A 549 -3.99 -20.00 -21.80
CA ASP A 549 -3.80 -21.43 -21.45
C ASP A 549 -2.34 -21.87 -21.69
N PRO A 550 -1.41 -21.58 -20.77
CA PRO A 550 -0.03 -22.01 -20.94
C PRO A 550 0.14 -23.47 -20.54
N ARG A 551 0.76 -24.23 -21.45
CA ARG A 551 1.21 -25.60 -21.21
C ARG A 551 2.51 -25.62 -20.40
N LEU A 552 2.42 -25.16 -19.14
CA LEU A 552 3.56 -25.10 -18.23
C LEU A 552 4.04 -26.50 -17.85
N THR A 553 5.34 -26.63 -17.68
CA THR A 553 6.00 -27.86 -17.28
C THR A 553 6.84 -27.66 -16.01
N VAL A 554 6.88 -28.67 -15.15
CA VAL A 554 7.76 -28.73 -13.99
C VAL A 554 8.48 -30.07 -14.03
N ARG A 555 9.82 -30.04 -14.02
CA ARG A 555 10.69 -31.20 -14.22
C ARG A 555 10.31 -31.99 -15.49
N GLY A 556 9.98 -31.28 -16.57
CA GLY A 556 9.54 -31.85 -17.85
C GLY A 556 8.16 -32.53 -17.83
N LYS A 557 7.35 -32.31 -16.78
CA LYS A 557 5.97 -32.83 -16.67
C LYS A 557 4.96 -31.72 -16.80
N LEU A 558 3.89 -31.97 -17.56
CA LEU A 558 2.82 -30.99 -17.78
C LEU A 558 2.09 -30.68 -16.46
N VAL A 559 1.91 -29.39 -16.18
CA VAL A 559 1.18 -28.88 -15.03
C VAL A 559 -0.31 -28.87 -15.37
N ARG A 560 -1.12 -29.48 -14.51
CA ARG A 560 -2.58 -29.60 -14.70
C ARG A 560 -3.34 -28.33 -14.32
N ASN A 561 -2.79 -27.56 -13.39
CA ASN A 561 -3.44 -26.40 -12.80
C ASN A 561 -2.76 -25.07 -13.21
N SER A 562 -2.24 -24.99 -14.44
CA SER A 562 -1.56 -23.80 -14.96
C SER A 562 -2.41 -22.52 -14.83
N GLU A 563 -3.68 -22.58 -15.23
CA GLU A 563 -4.64 -21.48 -15.09
C GLU A 563 -4.81 -21.02 -13.64
N SER A 564 -4.86 -21.97 -12.69
CA SER A 564 -4.94 -21.68 -11.26
C SER A 564 -3.68 -21.00 -10.75
N ILE A 565 -2.50 -21.41 -11.21
CA ILE A 565 -1.22 -20.76 -10.87
C ILE A 565 -1.19 -19.32 -11.40
N ILE A 566 -1.55 -19.10 -12.66
CA ILE A 566 -1.64 -17.75 -13.24
C ILE A 566 -2.64 -16.91 -12.48
N SER A 567 -3.84 -17.44 -12.21
CA SER A 567 -4.88 -16.74 -11.46
C SER A 567 -4.41 -16.37 -10.05
N LYS A 568 -3.57 -17.20 -9.42
CA LYS A 568 -2.96 -16.90 -8.12
C LYS A 568 -1.92 -15.77 -8.23
N LEU A 569 -1.10 -15.76 -9.29
CA LEU A 569 -0.12 -14.71 -9.56
C LEU A 569 -0.77 -13.39 -9.97
N GLN A 570 -1.77 -13.41 -10.86
CA GLN A 570 -2.66 -12.29 -11.14
C GLN A 570 -3.31 -11.82 -9.85
N GLY A 571 -3.76 -12.74 -8.99
CA GLY A 571 -4.24 -12.42 -7.65
C GLY A 571 -3.21 -11.67 -6.82
N PHE A 572 -1.92 -12.05 -6.80
CA PHE A 572 -0.88 -11.30 -6.10
C PHE A 572 -0.67 -9.90 -6.69
N VAL A 573 -0.63 -9.78 -8.01
CA VAL A 573 -0.46 -8.51 -8.72
C VAL A 573 -1.67 -7.59 -8.52
N SER A 574 -2.88 -8.14 -8.59
CA SER A 574 -4.13 -7.44 -8.31
C SER A 574 -4.26 -7.11 -6.82
N ARG A 575 -3.69 -7.91 -5.91
CA ARG A 575 -3.68 -7.68 -4.44
C ARG A 575 -2.83 -6.50 -4.01
N HIS A 576 -2.17 -5.80 -4.93
CA HIS A 576 -1.77 -4.40 -4.72
C HIS A 576 -2.95 -3.43 -4.66
N ARG A 577 -4.16 -3.99 -4.83
CA ARG A 577 -5.43 -3.60 -4.24
C ARG A 577 -6.02 -4.87 -3.67
N SER A 578 -5.71 -5.18 -2.42
CA SER A 578 -6.27 -6.36 -1.77
C SER A 578 -7.79 -6.31 -1.80
N GLY A 579 -8.45 -7.48 -1.70
CA GLY A 579 -9.83 -7.50 -1.18
C GLY A 579 -9.92 -6.85 0.21
N LYS A 580 -8.78 -6.56 0.85
CA LYS A 580 -8.58 -5.70 2.02
C LYS A 580 -8.43 -4.23 1.61
N VAL A 581 -9.05 -3.32 2.34
CA VAL A 581 -9.02 -1.87 2.13
C VAL A 581 -8.14 -1.22 3.20
N ALA A 582 -7.42 -0.15 2.84
CA ALA A 582 -6.61 0.59 3.80
C ALA A 582 -7.49 1.41 4.76
N CYS A 583 -7.13 1.44 6.04
CA CYS A 583 -7.70 2.40 6.99
C CYS A 583 -7.30 3.83 6.60
N SER A 584 -8.27 4.75 6.46
CA SER A 584 -8.01 6.15 6.07
C SER A 584 -7.10 6.90 7.07
N LEU A 585 -7.00 6.47 8.33
CA LEU A 585 -6.18 7.14 9.34
C LEU A 585 -4.76 6.54 9.46
N CYS A 586 -4.62 5.22 9.63
CA CYS A 586 -3.32 4.58 9.84
C CYS A 586 -2.69 3.92 8.61
N PHE A 587 -3.37 3.91 7.45
CA PHE A 587 -2.86 3.37 6.19
C PHE A 587 -2.53 1.87 6.20
N SER A 588 -2.86 1.15 7.26
CA SER A 588 -2.72 -0.30 7.34
C SER A 588 -3.89 -0.99 6.62
N ASN A 589 -3.65 -2.16 6.02
CA ASN A 589 -4.64 -2.88 5.21
C ASN A 589 -5.49 -3.84 6.05
N PHE A 590 -6.82 -3.74 5.95
CA PHE A 590 -7.78 -4.54 6.70
C PHE A 590 -8.84 -5.16 5.79
N HIS A 591 -9.43 -6.30 6.18
CA HIS A 591 -10.62 -6.78 5.48
C HIS A 591 -11.72 -5.69 5.52
N PRO A 592 -12.54 -5.48 4.47
CA PRO A 592 -13.49 -4.37 4.41
C PRO A 592 -14.48 -4.38 5.58
N THR A 593 -14.91 -5.57 6.01
CA THR A 593 -15.79 -5.76 7.19
C THR A 593 -15.14 -5.40 8.52
N ALA A 594 -13.80 -5.32 8.58
CA ALA A 594 -13.07 -4.89 9.78
C ALA A 594 -12.89 -3.36 9.87
N LEU A 595 -13.29 -2.62 8.84
CA LEU A 595 -13.30 -1.16 8.84
C LEU A 595 -14.70 -0.62 9.20
N ASN A 596 -14.73 0.44 9.99
CA ASN A 596 -15.96 1.10 10.44
C ASN A 596 -16.05 2.48 9.79
N SER A 597 -17.26 3.01 9.61
CA SER A 597 -17.46 4.40 9.20
C SER A 597 -16.79 5.34 10.20
N ALA A 598 -16.07 6.34 9.71
CA ALA A 598 -15.28 7.24 10.57
C ALA A 598 -16.17 8.06 11.51
N CYS A 599 -17.34 8.49 11.06
CA CYS A 599 -18.29 9.25 11.86
C CYS A 599 -19.76 8.87 11.68
N GLY A 600 -20.09 8.00 10.72
CA GLY A 600 -21.47 7.55 10.48
C GLY A 600 -22.41 8.59 9.84
N ARG A 601 -21.92 9.79 9.47
CA ARG A 601 -22.71 10.83 8.79
C ARG A 601 -22.80 10.57 7.28
N ARG A 602 -23.98 10.82 6.69
CA ARG A 602 -24.16 10.82 5.22
C ARG A 602 -23.17 11.78 4.56
N GLY A 603 -22.57 11.35 3.45
CA GLY A 603 -21.53 12.10 2.73
C GLY A 603 -20.11 11.95 3.30
N CYS A 604 -19.91 11.33 4.48
CA CYS A 604 -18.57 10.95 4.94
C CYS A 604 -18.26 9.50 4.56
N GLN A 605 -17.42 9.31 3.55
CA GLN A 605 -17.08 7.99 3.02
C GLN A 605 -15.84 7.35 3.66
N GLU A 606 -15.27 8.00 4.68
CA GLU A 606 -14.02 7.52 5.28
C GLU A 606 -14.24 6.33 6.18
N ARG A 607 -13.38 5.32 6.02
CA ARG A 607 -13.45 4.07 6.77
C ARG A 607 -12.15 3.83 7.52
N ILE A 608 -12.26 3.57 8.81
CA ILE A 608 -11.12 3.42 9.71
C ILE A 608 -11.21 2.16 10.56
N CYS A 609 -10.05 1.62 10.95
CA CYS A 609 -10.00 0.44 11.79
C CYS A 609 -10.46 0.75 13.23
N LYS A 610 -10.93 -0.28 13.95
CA LYS A 610 -11.38 -0.16 15.34
C LYS A 610 -10.33 0.50 16.25
N GLY A 611 -9.05 0.21 16.05
CA GLY A 611 -7.96 0.80 16.83
C GLY A 611 -7.84 2.32 16.63
N CYS A 612 -7.85 2.79 15.39
CA CYS A 612 -7.84 4.23 15.08
C CYS A 612 -9.04 4.97 15.64
N LEU A 613 -10.23 4.36 15.50
CA LEU A 613 -11.48 4.95 15.94
C LEU A 613 -11.54 5.04 17.48
N SER A 614 -11.10 3.98 18.17
CA SER A 614 -11.00 3.95 19.64
C SER A 614 -9.90 4.86 20.17
N HIS A 615 -8.81 5.07 19.41
CA HIS A 615 -7.77 6.04 19.77
C HIS A 615 -8.31 7.46 19.67
N TRP A 616 -8.88 7.83 18.51
CA TRP A 616 -9.32 9.19 18.24
C TRP A 616 -10.41 9.66 19.20
N TYR A 617 -11.56 8.99 19.24
CA TYR A 617 -12.65 9.41 20.12
C TYR A 617 -12.38 9.05 21.59
N GLY A 618 -11.53 8.05 21.84
CA GLY A 618 -11.08 7.70 23.19
C GLY A 618 -10.03 8.64 23.78
N LEU A 619 -9.59 9.69 23.09
CA LEU A 619 -8.81 10.77 23.72
C LEU A 619 -9.59 11.42 24.86
N ASN A 620 -10.91 11.52 24.71
CA ASN A 620 -11.81 12.08 25.70
C ASN A 620 -12.28 11.00 26.68
N THR A 621 -11.82 11.06 27.94
CA THR A 621 -12.20 10.11 29.00
C THR A 621 -12.41 10.82 30.33
N ALA A 622 -13.17 10.18 31.23
CA ALA A 622 -13.51 10.73 32.53
C ALA A 622 -12.26 11.05 33.39
N GLY A 623 -12.21 12.26 33.94
CA GLY A 623 -11.11 12.75 34.75
C GLY A 623 -9.94 13.33 33.95
N ARG A 624 -10.13 13.64 32.65
CA ARG A 624 -9.12 14.27 31.79
C ARG A 624 -9.66 15.56 31.15
N MET A 625 -8.75 16.33 30.56
CA MET A 625 -9.10 17.46 29.69
C MET A 625 -9.86 16.96 28.46
N ILE A 626 -10.83 17.76 28.01
CA ILE A 626 -11.62 17.47 26.82
C ILE A 626 -10.89 18.05 25.61
N ASN A 627 -10.41 17.18 24.73
CA ASN A 627 -9.94 17.55 23.41
C ASN A 627 -11.16 17.78 22.50
N THR A 628 -11.48 19.04 22.27
CA THR A 628 -12.64 19.49 21.47
C THR A 628 -12.50 19.14 19.99
N ALA A 629 -11.30 19.07 19.44
CA ALA A 629 -11.08 18.63 18.06
C ALA A 629 -11.33 17.12 17.88
N ALA A 630 -11.05 16.31 18.90
CA ALA A 630 -11.34 14.88 18.91
C ALA A 630 -12.82 14.54 19.15
N LEU A 631 -13.69 15.54 19.36
CA LEU A 631 -15.16 15.35 19.36
C LEU A 631 -15.72 15.26 17.93
N ALA A 632 -14.99 15.81 16.95
CA ALA A 632 -15.38 15.81 15.55
C ALA A 632 -14.70 14.69 14.75
N CYS A 633 -15.27 14.37 13.59
CA CYS A 633 -14.65 13.46 12.62
C CYS A 633 -13.27 13.98 12.19
N PRO A 634 -12.22 13.13 12.13
CA PRO A 634 -10.88 13.54 11.69
C PRO A 634 -10.81 14.00 10.23
N PHE A 635 -11.83 13.69 9.43
CA PHE A 635 -11.85 13.95 7.99
C PHE A 635 -12.85 15.05 7.62
N CYS A 636 -14.13 14.85 7.92
CA CYS A 636 -15.20 15.79 7.53
C CYS A 636 -15.50 16.87 8.57
N ARG A 637 -14.86 16.84 9.74
CA ARG A 637 -15.01 17.80 10.84
C ARG A 637 -16.41 17.97 11.44
N ARG A 638 -17.41 17.24 10.94
CA ARG A 638 -18.74 17.14 11.56
C ARG A 638 -18.73 16.26 12.81
N PHE A 639 -19.66 16.53 13.73
CA PHE A 639 -19.89 15.64 14.87
C PHE A 639 -20.37 14.27 14.39
N PRO A 640 -19.84 13.16 14.92
CA PRO A 640 -20.28 11.83 14.54
C PRO A 640 -21.74 11.56 14.92
N SER A 641 -22.32 10.50 14.35
CA SER A 641 -23.64 10.00 14.76
C SER A 641 -23.61 9.47 16.19
N ALA A 642 -24.78 9.51 16.86
CA ALA A 642 -24.95 9.03 18.22
C ALA A 642 -24.43 7.58 18.39
N LYS A 643 -24.76 6.70 17.43
CA LYS A 643 -24.33 5.29 17.38
C LYS A 643 -22.80 5.16 17.35
N THR A 644 -22.11 6.03 16.61
CA THR A 644 -20.64 6.00 16.49
C THR A 644 -19.98 6.38 17.81
N LEU A 645 -20.43 7.47 18.44
CA LEU A 645 -19.87 7.92 19.74
C LEU A 645 -20.26 7.00 20.89
N ALA A 646 -21.47 6.43 20.90
CA ALA A 646 -21.88 5.47 21.92
C ALA A 646 -20.97 4.24 21.93
N LYS A 647 -20.63 3.72 20.74
CA LYS A 647 -19.80 2.52 20.60
C LYS A 647 -18.32 2.77 20.89
N HIS A 648 -17.82 3.99 20.68
CA HIS A 648 -16.37 4.23 20.61
C HIS A 648 -15.84 5.49 21.30
N GLY A 649 -16.69 6.46 21.64
CA GLY A 649 -16.32 7.71 22.31
C GLY A 649 -16.24 7.60 23.84
N MET A 650 -16.21 6.39 24.40
CA MET A 650 -16.12 6.14 25.85
C MET A 650 -17.22 6.85 26.68
N GLY A 651 -18.36 7.18 26.06
CA GLY A 651 -19.47 7.89 26.69
C GLY A 651 -19.37 9.42 26.68
N ILE A 652 -18.37 10.03 26.02
CA ILE A 652 -18.19 11.49 25.98
C ILE A 652 -19.44 12.22 25.48
N HIS A 653 -20.15 11.63 24.52
CA HIS A 653 -21.37 12.16 23.93
C HIS A 653 -22.52 12.38 24.93
N ALA A 654 -22.49 11.70 26.08
CA ALA A 654 -23.49 11.79 27.15
C ALA A 654 -22.95 12.53 28.41
N VAL A 655 -21.95 13.39 28.24
CA VAL A 655 -21.40 14.25 29.31
C VAL A 655 -22.18 15.55 29.39
N ARG A 656 -22.69 15.89 30.58
CA ARG A 656 -23.48 17.11 30.81
C ARG A 656 -22.64 18.34 30.50
N ASN A 657 -23.27 19.37 29.91
CA ASN A 657 -22.68 20.67 29.59
C ASN A 657 -21.51 20.61 28.59
N LEU A 658 -21.46 19.58 27.75
CA LEU A 658 -20.41 19.43 26.74
C LEU A 658 -20.55 20.45 25.60
N GLN A 659 -21.76 20.94 25.32
CA GLN A 659 -21.99 22.01 24.36
C GLN A 659 -21.27 23.31 24.74
N ALA A 660 -21.21 23.64 26.04
CA ALA A 660 -20.45 24.79 26.53
C ALA A 660 -18.95 24.65 26.24
N ALA A 661 -18.41 23.42 26.36
CA ALA A 661 -17.01 23.16 26.01
C ALA A 661 -16.71 23.38 24.52
N ILE A 662 -17.72 23.25 23.64
CA ILE A 662 -17.59 23.54 22.21
C ILE A 662 -17.74 25.04 21.95
N GLN A 663 -18.72 25.69 22.56
CA GLN A 663 -18.98 27.12 22.39
C GLN A 663 -17.80 27.96 22.89
N ASP A 664 -17.26 27.60 24.05
CA ASP A 664 -16.17 28.32 24.70
C ASP A 664 -14.78 27.80 24.29
N ARG A 665 -14.69 26.92 23.28
CA ARG A 665 -13.44 26.23 22.90
C ARG A 665 -12.29 27.17 22.53
N GLY A 666 -12.61 28.42 22.17
CA GLY A 666 -11.62 29.45 21.86
C GLY A 666 -10.98 30.10 23.10
N THR A 667 -11.68 30.08 24.23
CA THR A 667 -11.30 30.83 25.44
C THR A 667 -10.94 29.88 26.60
N TRP A 668 -11.62 28.75 26.71
CA TRP A 668 -11.48 27.81 27.83
C TRP A 668 -11.07 26.41 27.38
N ILE A 669 -10.23 25.78 28.20
CA ILE A 669 -10.02 24.33 28.21
C ILE A 669 -10.99 23.77 29.24
N TYR A 670 -11.82 22.84 28.81
CA TYR A 670 -12.75 22.12 29.67
C TYR A 670 -12.16 20.77 30.09
N ALA A 671 -12.58 20.28 31.26
CA ALA A 671 -12.27 18.92 31.72
C ALA A 671 -13.55 18.14 32.04
N TRP A 672 -13.48 16.82 31.82
CA TRP A 672 -14.56 15.91 32.18
C TRP A 672 -14.40 15.51 33.64
N CYS A 673 -15.26 16.02 34.53
CA CYS A 673 -15.24 15.64 35.94
C CYS A 673 -15.53 14.14 36.11
N ARG A 674 -14.60 13.40 36.74
CA ARG A 674 -14.75 11.95 36.96
C ARG A 674 -15.94 11.59 37.86
N ALA A 675 -16.34 12.50 38.76
CA ALA A 675 -17.42 12.28 39.71
C ALA A 675 -18.80 12.63 39.09
N CYS A 676 -19.05 13.91 38.79
CA CYS A 676 -20.38 14.35 38.35
C CYS A 676 -20.66 14.19 36.85
N ALA A 677 -19.72 13.70 36.02
CA ALA A 677 -19.88 13.57 34.57
C ALA A 677 -20.33 14.86 33.86
N THR A 678 -19.86 16.00 34.35
CA THR A 678 -20.11 17.31 33.75
C THR A 678 -18.81 17.84 33.16
N ALA A 679 -18.89 18.39 31.96
CA ALA A 679 -17.84 19.19 31.36
C ALA A 679 -17.82 20.55 32.07
N LYS A 680 -16.68 20.88 32.65
CA LYS A 680 -16.50 22.10 33.46
C LYS A 680 -15.26 22.85 32.96
N PRO A 681 -15.28 24.20 33.00
CA PRO A 681 -14.07 24.99 32.75
C PRO A 681 -12.95 24.53 33.67
N TYR A 682 -11.77 24.31 33.11
CA TYR A 682 -10.58 23.89 33.83
C TYR A 682 -9.53 24.99 33.85
N LEU A 683 -9.21 25.55 32.67
CA LEU A 683 -8.16 26.55 32.52
C LEU A 683 -8.48 27.48 31.35
N GLU A 684 -8.28 28.78 31.53
CA GLU A 684 -8.33 29.72 30.41
C GLU A 684 -7.15 29.49 29.47
N ARG A 685 -7.42 29.45 28.17
CA ARG A 685 -6.40 29.20 27.14
C ARG A 685 -5.32 30.27 27.11
N VAL A 686 -5.68 31.52 27.44
CA VAL A 686 -4.73 32.65 27.53
C VAL A 686 -3.67 32.45 28.63
N CYS A 687 -3.94 31.62 29.63
CA CYS A 687 -3.00 31.28 30.68
C CYS A 687 -2.02 30.16 30.28
N VAL A 688 -2.20 29.53 29.12
CA VAL A 688 -1.38 28.41 28.66
C VAL A 688 -0.40 28.87 27.58
N GLN A 689 0.90 28.85 27.87
CA GLN A 689 1.94 28.99 26.86
C GLN A 689 2.31 27.60 26.31
N GLY A 690 1.56 27.15 25.30
CA GLY A 690 1.82 25.88 24.62
C GLY A 690 0.94 24.72 25.13
N MET A 691 1.55 23.55 25.33
CA MET A 691 0.82 22.32 25.70
C MET A 691 0.43 22.35 27.18
N PRO A 692 -0.87 22.23 27.54
CA PRO A 692 -1.30 22.15 28.93
C PRO A 692 -0.77 20.88 29.61
N THR A 693 -0.41 20.98 30.90
CA THR A 693 -0.02 19.81 31.70
C THR A 693 -1.14 18.78 31.71
N GLU A 694 -0.84 17.53 31.38
CA GLU A 694 -1.83 16.47 31.36
C GLU A 694 -2.43 16.25 32.76
N VAL A 695 -3.76 16.13 32.81
CA VAL A 695 -4.49 15.87 34.04
C VAL A 695 -5.13 14.50 33.98
N THR A 696 -4.96 13.73 35.05
CA THR A 696 -5.66 12.46 35.24
C THR A 696 -6.46 12.48 36.54
N ASN A 697 -7.55 11.72 36.58
CA ASN A 697 -8.44 11.63 37.76
C ASN A 697 -9.05 12.97 38.23
N TRP A 698 -9.15 13.94 37.33
CA TRP A 698 -9.67 15.27 37.64
C TRP A 698 -11.09 15.25 38.20
N ARG A 699 -11.34 16.10 39.19
CA ARG A 699 -12.64 16.38 39.78
C ARG A 699 -12.82 17.89 39.85
N CYS A 700 -14.03 18.36 39.54
CA CYS A 700 -14.37 19.76 39.71
C CYS A 700 -14.45 20.12 41.19
N GLU A 701 -14.30 21.42 41.49
CA GLU A 701 -14.32 21.95 42.86
C GLU A 701 -15.56 21.50 43.65
N ASP A 702 -16.75 21.54 43.02
CA ASP A 702 -18.02 21.07 43.60
C ASP A 702 -17.95 19.61 44.09
N CYS A 703 -17.15 18.77 43.45
CA CYS A 703 -17.00 17.34 43.72
C CYS A 703 -15.83 16.99 44.64
N CYS A 704 -14.98 17.96 44.96
CA CYS A 704 -13.91 17.82 45.95
C CYS A 704 -14.46 17.85 47.38
N VAL A 705 -15.67 18.40 47.57
CA VAL A 705 -16.41 18.37 48.84
C VAL A 705 -17.19 17.04 48.97
N PRO A 706 -17.24 16.39 50.15
CA PRO A 706 -18.04 15.18 50.36
C PRO A 706 -19.54 15.46 50.15
N GLN A 707 -20.13 14.93 49.09
CA GLN A 707 -21.58 14.96 48.85
C GLN A 707 -22.22 13.61 49.14
N THR A 708 -23.36 13.60 49.83
CA THR A 708 -24.11 12.42 50.29
C THR A 708 -24.99 11.75 49.22
N THR A 709 -25.06 12.29 48.00
CA THR A 709 -26.08 11.94 46.99
C THR A 709 -25.51 11.34 45.69
N ARG A 710 -24.53 10.43 45.78
CA ARG A 710 -23.98 9.70 44.62
C ARG A 710 -24.72 8.41 44.24
N VAL A 711 -25.70 8.03 45.06
CA VAL A 711 -26.50 6.83 44.88
C VAL A 711 -27.92 7.23 44.53
N ARG A 712 -28.47 6.66 43.45
CA ARG A 712 -29.83 6.93 42.96
C ARG A 712 -30.55 5.61 42.67
N PRO A 713 -31.85 5.49 42.98
CA PRO A 713 -32.61 4.29 42.66
C PRO A 713 -32.85 4.19 41.15
N CYS A 714 -32.73 2.99 40.59
CA CYS A 714 -33.12 2.70 39.22
C CYS A 714 -34.64 2.96 39.04
N PRO A 715 -35.08 3.73 38.03
CA PRO A 715 -36.51 4.00 37.83
C PRO A 715 -37.32 2.78 37.37
N GLY A 716 -36.65 1.70 36.93
CA GLY A 716 -37.31 0.45 36.53
C GLY A 716 -37.52 -0.53 37.70
N CYS A 717 -36.48 -0.79 38.50
CA CYS A 717 -36.50 -1.82 39.55
C CYS A 717 -36.22 -1.31 40.97
N GLY A 718 -35.91 -0.02 41.16
CA GLY A 718 -35.64 0.59 42.46
C GLY A 718 -34.26 0.28 43.06
N VAL A 719 -33.44 -0.55 42.41
CA VAL A 719 -32.08 -0.89 42.88
C VAL A 719 -31.23 0.37 42.98
N MET A 720 -30.57 0.55 44.12
CA MET A 720 -29.70 1.68 44.39
C MET A 720 -28.40 1.57 43.58
N THR A 721 -28.18 2.51 42.68
CA THR A 721 -27.04 2.54 41.75
C THR A 721 -26.10 3.69 42.11
N GLU A 722 -24.83 3.39 42.35
CA GLU A 722 -23.76 4.38 42.49
C GLU A 722 -23.02 4.57 41.17
N LYS A 723 -22.89 5.83 40.73
CA LYS A 723 -22.08 6.14 39.55
C LYS A 723 -20.62 6.36 39.93
N ILE A 724 -19.77 5.38 39.63
CA ILE A 724 -18.32 5.43 39.94
C ILE A 724 -17.54 6.34 38.96
N SER A 725 -17.86 6.29 37.66
CA SER A 725 -17.24 7.11 36.61
C SER A 725 -18.07 7.04 35.32
N GLY A 726 -17.60 7.63 34.21
CA GLY A 726 -18.29 7.59 32.92
C GLY A 726 -19.39 8.63 32.77
N CYS A 727 -20.30 8.42 31.82
CA CYS A 727 -21.30 9.39 31.35
C CYS A 727 -22.61 9.37 32.16
N GLY A 728 -23.56 10.26 31.83
CA GLY A 728 -24.85 10.34 32.51
C GLY A 728 -25.89 9.30 32.05
N HIS A 729 -25.64 8.59 30.95
CA HIS A 729 -26.49 7.49 30.48
C HIS A 729 -26.12 6.20 31.24
N ILE A 730 -27.08 5.64 31.98
CA ILE A 730 -26.92 4.39 32.73
C ILE A 730 -27.86 3.32 32.17
N LYS A 731 -27.34 2.12 31.94
CA LYS A 731 -28.13 0.90 31.71
C LYS A 731 -28.14 0.08 33.00
N CYS A 732 -29.31 -0.29 33.49
CA CYS A 732 -29.42 -1.14 34.67
C CYS A 732 -28.81 -2.53 34.39
N GLU A 733 -27.96 -3.04 35.30
CA GLU A 733 -27.31 -4.35 35.15
C GLU A 733 -28.16 -5.52 35.67
N VAL A 734 -29.30 -5.25 36.31
CA VAL A 734 -30.24 -6.28 36.74
C VAL A 734 -30.84 -6.94 35.50
N GLU A 735 -30.65 -8.26 35.36
CA GLU A 735 -31.02 -9.05 34.17
C GLU A 735 -32.47 -8.85 33.73
N ASP A 736 -33.40 -8.72 34.68
CA ASP A 736 -34.83 -8.54 34.42
C ASP A 736 -35.27 -7.08 34.23
N CYS A 737 -34.36 -6.10 34.38
CA CYS A 737 -34.68 -4.68 34.30
C CYS A 737 -34.13 -4.04 33.02
N LEU A 738 -32.81 -4.12 32.83
CA LEU A 738 -32.06 -3.54 31.68
C LEU A 738 -32.44 -2.11 31.26
N THR A 739 -33.13 -1.35 32.12
CA THR A 739 -33.69 -0.04 31.80
C THR A 739 -32.58 0.98 31.56
N HIS A 740 -32.73 1.75 30.49
CA HIS A 740 -31.88 2.90 30.18
C HIS A 740 -32.45 4.13 30.90
N TRP A 741 -31.61 4.87 31.63
CA TRP A 741 -32.06 6.03 32.41
C TRP A 741 -30.99 7.12 32.53
N CYS A 742 -31.46 8.35 32.68
CA CYS A 742 -30.60 9.52 32.83
C CYS A 742 -30.23 9.70 34.30
N TYR A 743 -28.94 9.59 34.63
CA TYR A 743 -28.44 9.77 36.00
C TYR A 743 -28.71 11.17 36.57
N PHE A 744 -28.80 12.19 35.72
CA PHE A 744 -28.99 13.57 36.16
C PHE A 744 -30.42 13.84 36.64
N CYS A 745 -31.41 13.37 35.88
CA CYS A 745 -32.84 13.53 36.20
C CYS A 745 -33.37 12.41 37.08
N GLY A 746 -32.92 11.17 36.87
CA GLY A 746 -33.47 9.96 37.48
C GLY A 746 -34.56 9.28 36.66
N ASP A 747 -34.89 9.81 35.48
CA ASP A 747 -36.00 9.33 34.65
C ASP A 747 -35.60 8.20 33.69
N LYS A 748 -36.56 7.32 33.38
CA LYS A 748 -36.42 6.21 32.42
C LYS A 748 -36.67 6.68 30.99
N PHE A 749 -35.94 6.10 30.04
CA PHE A 749 -36.07 6.38 28.62
C PHE A 749 -35.87 5.09 27.80
N GLU A 750 -36.36 5.08 26.57
CA GLU A 750 -35.95 4.10 25.57
C GLU A 750 -34.49 4.35 25.16
N GLU A 751 -33.79 3.31 24.68
CA GLU A 751 -32.34 3.36 24.39
C GLU A 751 -31.97 4.42 23.33
N ASP A 752 -32.84 4.64 22.35
CA ASP A 752 -32.69 5.63 21.28
C ASP A 752 -33.08 7.05 21.74
N ALA A 753 -34.17 7.19 22.49
CA ALA A 753 -34.71 8.48 22.91
C ALA A 753 -33.91 9.18 24.04
N ILE A 754 -33.14 8.43 24.83
CA ILE A 754 -32.38 9.00 25.95
C ILE A 754 -31.39 10.08 25.49
N TYR A 755 -30.79 9.93 24.31
CA TYR A 755 -29.78 10.85 23.82
C TYR A 755 -30.36 12.19 23.37
N THR A 756 -31.56 12.20 22.78
CA THR A 756 -32.31 13.43 22.48
C THR A 756 -32.61 14.20 23.77
N HIS A 757 -33.09 13.52 24.82
CA HIS A 757 -33.29 14.13 26.13
C HIS A 757 -31.99 14.71 26.71
N MET A 758 -30.88 13.95 26.67
CA MET A 758 -29.61 14.44 27.19
C MET A 758 -29.11 15.68 26.44
N ASN A 759 -29.34 15.74 25.12
CA ASN A 759 -28.99 16.91 24.32
C ASN A 759 -29.75 18.15 24.80
N GLU A 760 -31.08 18.04 24.84
CA GLU A 760 -31.99 19.15 25.10
C GLU A 760 -31.94 19.61 26.57
N ALA A 761 -31.94 18.67 27.51
CA ALA A 761 -32.02 18.96 28.94
C ALA A 761 -30.64 19.23 29.58
N HIS A 762 -29.56 18.72 28.99
CA HIS A 762 -28.24 18.71 29.63
C HIS A 762 -27.10 19.26 28.76
N GLY A 763 -27.38 19.70 27.53
CA GLY A 763 -26.38 20.31 26.64
C GLY A 763 -25.27 19.34 26.29
N THR A 764 -25.62 18.11 25.92
CA THR A 764 -24.68 17.14 25.36
C THR A 764 -24.43 17.41 23.86
N ILE A 765 -23.77 16.51 23.12
CA ILE A 765 -23.39 16.75 21.71
C ILE A 765 -24.08 15.76 20.77
N TYR A 766 -25.37 15.99 20.51
CA TYR A 766 -26.11 15.27 19.48
C TYR A 766 -26.62 16.23 18.41
N ASP A 767 -26.44 15.84 17.16
CA ASP A 767 -27.05 16.51 16.02
C ASP A 767 -28.40 15.84 15.72
N GLN A 768 -29.46 16.63 15.55
CA GLN A 768 -30.84 16.14 15.38
C GLN A 768 -31.08 15.44 14.04
N GLU A 769 -30.12 15.48 13.10
CA GLU A 769 -30.21 14.76 11.81
C GLU A 769 -30.29 13.22 11.93
N ASP A 770 -30.09 12.65 13.12
CA ASP A 770 -30.13 11.20 13.36
C ASP A 770 -31.57 10.61 13.40
N GLU A 771 -32.64 11.42 13.52
CA GLU A 771 -34.02 10.92 13.75
C GLU A 771 -34.84 10.59 12.48
N LEU A 772 -34.37 10.93 11.27
CA LEU A 772 -35.23 10.86 10.08
C LEU A 772 -35.23 9.54 9.30
N TYR A 773 -34.38 8.55 9.62
CA TYR A 773 -34.31 7.32 8.82
C TYR A 773 -33.94 6.09 9.65
N SER A 774 -34.95 5.33 10.06
CA SER A 774 -34.84 3.97 10.57
C SER A 774 -34.37 3.01 9.46
N ASP A 775 -33.36 2.20 9.78
CA ASP A 775 -33.09 0.85 9.26
C ASP A 775 -33.46 0.55 7.81
N VAL A 776 -32.53 0.82 6.91
CA VAL A 776 -32.29 -0.04 5.74
C VAL A 776 -30.77 -0.18 5.59
N ASP A 777 -30.29 -1.42 5.51
CA ASP A 777 -28.90 -1.86 5.29
C ASP A 777 -28.12 -2.31 6.55
N ASP A 778 -28.38 -3.57 6.90
CA ASP A 778 -27.42 -4.51 7.50
C ASP A 778 -26.51 -5.11 6.41
#